data_AF-F7ZZT2-F1
#
_entry.id   AF-F7ZZT2-F1
#
_cell.length_a   1.000
_cell.length_b   1.000
_cell.length_c   1.000
_cell.angle_alpha   90.00
_cell.angle_beta   90.00
_cell.angle_gamma   90.00
#
_symmetry.space_group_name_H-M   'P 1'
#
loop_
_entity.id
_entity.type
_entity.pdbx_description
1 polymer ?
#
loop_
_entity_poly.entity_id
_entity_poly.type
_entity_poly.pdbx_seq_one_letter_code
_entity_poly.pdbx_strand_id
1 'polypeptide(L)'
;MVSSKYPWRAPRSGHARTASLVGGVAAGALVIGVAVAPLAAADPLDEVHDFSDGTQGWYGYGGGPAMSTGVVDGELCVVVPAGTDEPWDVAIQHDDIDFAAGDRYTVGFTAHATSPVTVNLRGGIGYPDDVASSVSVGTETDAYSFTWEPEFSGSGNISFQLGAQAQDYTLCIDDFVIDSGQELVPDTTFDGVLPDGWTNDGWTVTSEAGEGEPLCFEVPGTAGTYAGLVLNGLPIEEGGNYELTYTASASNGATIRTVVGENAAPWRTAFVDNTELSTDLTEHALAFTSTFTFPAESADPAVGVGQVALQMGARGDFTFCITSLSLKKVATPPPPYEPDTRGPVRVNQLGYLTNGPKNATVVSESATPLAWQLQDASHAVVAEGEATPAGVDPTSQLTVQTIDFSDVTAAGQGYTLVVGEDRSDPFAIGDDLYEQFRYDALNYYYPVRSGIAVDVPDDRYDRPAGHVDGPDGAVNKGDQDVACLTAADDGASWSYGSWTCPQGYSLDVVGGWYDAGDHGKYVVNGGISVAQLMSAYERTLHVDHASDDAFADGTLDVPADESGNGVPDVLDEARWELEFFLAMQVPAGSGMTVSDTDDRSLDGLVHHKIHDVGWTGLDLLPSADPQQRRLHRPSTAATLNLAATAAQGARLFRAYDAAFADELLEAAETAYAAAQRVPDLYAPASAGANGGGPYDDADVSDEFYWAAAELYLTTAADEYEADVLASEHADDDIWTRGAFSWGAVAALGRMDLATVPSELPTRAAVRASVVEGAQKYLAWQQAEAFGTAYPGGEDLSYEWGSNSMVLNTQVILATAYDLTGEPAFAAAVVESMDYLLGRNALNNSYVTGYGTTFSSHQHSRWLVPPMPGTVAGGPNSKRGTWDPVMNGLYPEGHECAPQLCYVDSIEAWSVNELTINWNAPLAWVVSFVDDLGAGVTAQAPVVTTQPASVTVALGAKATFTAAASGTPAPTVTWQWRAPGGTWKTVAGATSPSLTVTATAATDGRQYRAVFTSSAGTATSDVATLRVRAVKPVVTTHPASASAALGRKVTLRADASGYPTPTVRWQQQRPGSSTWTDVKGATSRTLVVAVTRATDGVRYRAVFTNRAGSATSRAAKVTLVRAAPRFVDHPDGTTVRAGQKVTLSATVLAYPAATLTWYVKAPGSSSWKAVPGATGTRLTLVASRSLDGAQYKVVARNALGSAWSKAALLRVR
;
A
#
# COMPACT_ATOMS: atom_id res chain seq x y z
N MET A 1 23.39 -33.26 33.30
CA MET A 1 24.04 -33.38 34.63
C MET A 1 24.20 -31.97 35.21
N VAL A 2 23.88 -31.75 36.49
CA VAL A 2 24.65 -30.97 37.51
C VAL A 2 25.61 -29.88 36.96
N SER A 3 25.59 -28.57 37.32
CA SER A 3 24.91 -27.83 38.40
C SER A 3 25.11 -26.29 38.32
N SER A 4 24.08 -25.48 38.69
CA SER A 4 24.12 -24.18 39.42
C SER A 4 24.93 -22.96 38.87
N LYS A 5 24.60 -21.68 39.14
CA LYS A 5 23.80 -21.04 40.21
C LYS A 5 23.01 -19.80 39.72
N TYR A 6 21.77 -19.65 40.20
CA TYR A 6 21.07 -18.36 40.43
C TYR A 6 21.57 -17.74 41.77
N PRO A 7 21.34 -16.44 42.11
CA PRO A 7 20.00 -15.80 42.21
C PRO A 7 19.99 -14.24 42.05
N TRP A 8 19.03 -13.38 42.45
CA TRP A 8 17.65 -13.44 43.01
C TRP A 8 16.81 -12.28 42.39
N ARG A 9 15.68 -12.58 41.68
CA ARG A 9 14.35 -11.91 41.73
C ARG A 9 14.16 -10.40 41.39
N ALA A 10 13.16 -9.90 40.64
CA ALA A 10 11.83 -10.36 40.12
C ALA A 10 10.73 -10.66 41.20
N PRO A 11 9.48 -10.15 41.08
CA PRO A 11 8.48 -10.63 40.10
C PRO A 11 7.68 -9.49 39.39
N ARG A 12 7.24 -9.56 38.12
CA ARG A 12 6.34 -10.49 37.38
C ARG A 12 4.83 -10.20 37.48
N SER A 13 4.26 -9.89 36.30
CA SER A 13 3.06 -10.47 35.62
C SER A 13 1.67 -10.36 36.25
N GLY A 14 0.57 -10.19 35.50
CA GLY A 14 0.40 -10.06 34.04
C GLY A 14 -0.99 -10.53 33.56
N HIS A 15 -1.28 -10.31 32.27
CA HIS A 15 -2.42 -10.83 31.48
C HIS A 15 -3.84 -10.24 31.68
N ALA A 16 -4.19 -9.33 30.76
CA ALA A 16 -5.16 -9.53 29.67
C ALA A 16 -6.69 -9.57 29.91
N ARG A 17 -7.38 -8.93 28.94
CA ARG A 17 -8.75 -9.09 28.43
C ARG A 17 -9.93 -8.37 29.10
N THR A 18 -10.41 -7.34 28.38
CA THR A 18 -11.80 -7.12 27.93
C THR A 18 -12.95 -7.51 28.88
N ALA A 19 -13.77 -6.53 29.28
CA ALA A 19 -15.17 -6.43 28.82
C ALA A 19 -15.89 -5.18 29.39
N SER A 20 -16.71 -4.60 28.54
CA SER A 20 -17.48 -3.36 28.69
C SER A 20 -18.56 -3.37 29.79
N LEU A 21 -18.85 -2.16 30.28
CA LEU A 21 -20.19 -1.59 30.55
C LEU A 21 -21.15 -2.28 31.56
N VAL A 22 -21.45 -1.56 32.65
CA VAL A 22 -22.74 -0.88 32.95
C VAL A 22 -22.92 -0.68 34.46
N GLY A 23 -23.24 0.56 34.88
CA GLY A 23 -24.27 0.78 35.90
C GLY A 23 -23.88 1.13 37.34
N GLY A 24 -23.89 2.44 37.64
CA GLY A 24 -24.96 2.96 38.50
C GLY A 24 -24.67 3.27 39.99
N VAL A 25 -24.68 4.58 40.27
CA VAL A 25 -25.31 5.22 41.44
C VAL A 25 -24.69 5.02 42.85
N ALA A 26 -23.94 6.05 43.25
CA ALA A 26 -23.94 6.74 44.55
C ALA A 26 -24.03 5.97 45.89
N ALA A 27 -23.05 6.23 46.77
CA ALA A 27 -23.22 7.18 47.88
C ALA A 27 -21.88 7.41 48.62
N GLY A 28 -21.59 8.66 49.00
CA GLY A 28 -20.27 9.06 49.49
C GLY A 28 -19.91 8.73 50.94
N ALA A 29 -18.64 8.96 51.28
CA ALA A 29 -18.24 9.57 52.56
C ALA A 29 -16.81 10.18 52.46
N LEU A 30 -16.73 11.49 52.69
CA LEU A 30 -15.51 12.29 52.77
C LEU A 30 -14.83 12.11 54.14
N VAL A 31 -13.49 11.99 54.23
CA VAL A 31 -12.66 12.66 55.27
C VAL A 31 -11.26 12.98 54.72
N ILE A 32 -11.11 14.20 54.22
CA ILE A 32 -10.03 15.17 54.51
C ILE A 32 -8.62 14.61 54.84
N GLY A 33 -7.71 14.78 53.89
CA GLY A 33 -6.27 15.00 54.13
C GLY A 33 -5.85 16.26 53.36
N VAL A 34 -5.17 17.20 54.01
CA VAL A 34 -4.86 18.52 53.43
C VAL A 34 -3.78 18.41 52.37
N ALA A 35 -4.12 18.74 51.12
CA ALA A 35 -3.16 19.13 50.10
C ALA A 35 -2.93 20.65 50.21
N VAL A 36 -1.66 21.06 50.16
CA VAL A 36 -1.31 22.47 49.93
C VAL A 36 -1.36 22.65 48.41
N ALA A 37 -2.31 23.45 47.93
CA ALA A 37 -2.30 23.87 46.53
C ALA A 37 -1.08 24.76 46.28
N PRO A 38 -0.49 24.75 45.06
CA PRO A 38 0.31 25.89 44.62
C PRO A 38 -0.57 27.14 44.67
N LEU A 39 0.01 28.29 45.00
CA LEU A 39 -0.58 29.56 44.60
C LEU A 39 -0.61 29.56 43.08
N ALA A 40 -1.76 29.86 42.47
CA ALA A 40 -1.77 30.24 41.06
C ALA A 40 -0.92 31.52 40.92
N ALA A 41 -0.07 31.56 39.90
CA ALA A 41 0.43 32.84 39.41
C ALA A 41 -0.75 33.59 38.76
N ALA A 42 -0.65 34.91 38.66
CA ALA A 42 -1.57 35.66 37.81
C ALA A 42 -1.28 35.32 36.34
N ASP A 43 -2.33 35.29 35.51
CA ASP A 43 -2.18 35.13 34.07
C ASP A 43 -1.61 36.44 33.51
N PRO A 44 -0.63 36.43 32.59
CA PRO A 44 -0.01 37.66 32.12
C PRO A 44 -0.97 38.45 31.21
N LEU A 45 -0.84 39.78 31.19
CA LEU A 45 -1.76 40.70 30.48
C LEU A 45 -1.39 40.94 29.00
N ASP A 46 -0.42 40.20 28.48
CA ASP A 46 -0.02 40.19 27.07
C ASP A 46 -0.99 39.39 26.16
N GLU A 47 -1.98 38.74 26.76
CA GLU A 47 -3.18 38.20 26.11
C GLU A 47 -4.44 39.05 26.45
N VAL A 48 -5.53 38.89 25.69
CA VAL A 48 -6.81 39.57 25.98
C VAL A 48 -7.54 38.86 27.12
N HIS A 49 -7.80 39.58 28.20
CA HIS A 49 -8.59 39.10 29.34
C HIS A 49 -10.07 39.37 29.07
N ASP A 50 -10.72 38.36 28.47
CA ASP A 50 -12.17 38.27 28.15
C ASP A 50 -13.04 37.77 29.32
N PHE A 51 -12.40 37.49 30.46
CA PHE A 51 -12.94 36.95 31.71
C PHE A 51 -13.83 35.69 31.61
N SER A 52 -13.85 35.02 30.46
CA SER A 52 -14.79 33.93 30.16
C SER A 52 -14.56 32.68 31.03
N ASP A 53 -13.29 32.38 31.33
CA ASP A 53 -12.86 31.25 32.16
C ASP A 53 -12.52 31.62 33.62
N GLY A 54 -12.67 32.90 34.01
CA GLY A 54 -12.44 33.34 35.39
C GLY A 54 -11.90 34.76 35.48
N THR A 55 -11.36 35.14 36.64
CA THR A 55 -10.86 36.51 36.84
C THR A 55 -9.49 36.78 36.21
N GLN A 56 -8.86 35.80 35.55
CA GLN A 56 -7.59 35.91 34.81
C GLN A 56 -6.54 36.76 35.56
N GLY A 57 -6.08 36.29 36.73
CA GLY A 57 -5.16 37.03 37.60
C GLY A 57 -5.70 38.28 38.33
N TRP A 58 -6.76 38.95 37.83
CA TRP A 58 -7.33 40.13 38.47
C TRP A 58 -7.94 39.83 39.84
N TYR A 59 -7.73 40.76 40.77
CA TYR A 59 -8.31 40.69 42.11
C TYR A 59 -8.78 42.06 42.61
N GLY A 60 -9.80 42.05 43.46
CA GLY A 60 -10.30 43.25 44.10
C GLY A 60 -9.87 43.39 45.56
N TYR A 61 -9.60 44.62 45.98
CA TYR A 61 -9.37 44.95 47.39
C TYR A 61 -10.09 46.25 47.77
N GLY A 62 -10.65 46.30 48.98
CA GLY A 62 -11.35 47.50 49.44
C GLY A 62 -12.18 47.32 50.70
N GLY A 63 -12.39 48.40 51.44
CA GLY A 63 -12.79 48.37 52.85
C GLY A 63 -14.28 48.13 53.16
N GLY A 64 -14.80 46.90 53.02
CA GLY A 64 -16.04 46.52 53.72
C GLY A 64 -16.78 45.27 53.21
N PRO A 65 -17.63 44.61 54.03
CA PRO A 65 -18.35 43.39 53.67
C PRO A 65 -19.52 43.58 52.67
N ALA A 66 -19.54 44.71 51.95
CA ALA A 66 -20.53 45.07 50.93
C ALA A 66 -19.89 45.25 49.54
N MET A 67 -18.56 45.19 49.43
CA MET A 67 -17.84 45.12 48.17
C MET A 67 -17.73 43.65 47.74
N SER A 68 -17.93 43.38 46.45
CA SER A 68 -17.77 42.04 45.88
C SER A 68 -17.28 42.13 44.44
N THR A 69 -16.29 41.30 44.10
CA THR A 69 -15.75 41.14 42.75
C THR A 69 -16.01 39.72 42.26
N GLY A 70 -16.26 39.57 40.96
CA GLY A 70 -16.35 38.26 40.30
C GLY A 70 -16.90 38.36 38.89
N VAL A 71 -16.68 37.32 38.11
CA VAL A 71 -17.19 37.21 36.74
C VAL A 71 -18.71 37.06 36.74
N VAL A 72 -19.39 37.83 35.89
CA VAL A 72 -20.85 37.76 35.67
C VAL A 72 -21.12 37.82 34.18
N ASP A 73 -21.79 36.79 33.66
CA ASP A 73 -22.18 36.66 32.24
C ASP A 73 -21.05 36.80 31.19
N GLY A 74 -19.80 36.68 31.62
CA GLY A 74 -18.59 36.83 30.79
C GLY A 74 -17.66 37.89 31.38
N GLU A 75 -18.19 38.99 31.91
CA GLU A 75 -17.42 40.19 32.27
C GLU A 75 -16.92 40.20 33.74
N LEU A 76 -15.80 40.87 34.04
CA LEU A 76 -15.34 41.10 35.42
C LEU A 76 -16.11 42.24 36.09
N CYS A 77 -17.08 41.89 36.93
CA CYS A 77 -17.93 42.85 37.64
C CYS A 77 -17.50 43.12 39.09
N VAL A 78 -17.63 44.38 39.51
CA VAL A 78 -17.25 44.91 40.82
C VAL A 78 -18.38 45.74 41.41
N VAL A 79 -18.95 45.29 42.53
CA VAL A 79 -19.93 46.07 43.30
C VAL A 79 -19.19 46.98 44.27
N VAL A 80 -19.40 48.29 44.15
CA VAL A 80 -18.69 49.34 44.89
C VAL A 80 -19.68 50.12 45.77
N PRO A 81 -19.48 50.16 47.11
CA PRO A 81 -20.35 50.91 48.01
C PRO A 81 -20.01 52.40 48.04
N ALA A 82 -21.04 53.24 48.27
CA ALA A 82 -20.89 54.67 48.46
C ALA A 82 -20.11 55.04 49.74
N GLY A 83 -19.42 56.18 49.70
CA GLY A 83 -18.92 56.84 50.90
C GLY A 83 -17.66 56.22 51.51
N THR A 84 -16.76 55.70 50.68
CA THR A 84 -15.34 55.61 51.05
C THR A 84 -14.69 56.99 50.98
N ASP A 85 -13.59 57.21 51.69
CA ASP A 85 -13.00 58.55 51.85
C ASP A 85 -12.08 58.92 50.68
N GLU A 86 -11.35 57.95 50.11
CA GLU A 86 -10.36 58.15 49.04
C GLU A 86 -10.60 57.24 47.81
N PRO A 87 -10.14 57.60 46.59
CA PRO A 87 -10.35 56.81 45.37
C PRO A 87 -9.75 55.40 45.38
N TRP A 88 -8.62 55.20 46.08
CA TRP A 88 -7.94 53.90 46.20
C TRP A 88 -8.44 53.05 47.38
N ASP A 89 -9.46 53.50 48.13
CA ASP A 89 -10.06 52.71 49.23
C ASP A 89 -10.78 51.44 48.73
N VAL A 90 -11.11 51.40 47.44
CA VAL A 90 -11.64 50.25 46.70
C VAL A 90 -11.00 50.24 45.32
N ALA A 91 -10.46 49.10 44.88
CA ALA A 91 -9.90 48.91 43.56
C ALA A 91 -10.09 47.47 43.05
N ILE A 92 -9.97 47.30 41.73
CA ILE A 92 -9.50 46.04 41.12
C ILE A 92 -8.11 46.26 40.53
N GLN A 93 -7.26 45.26 40.64
CA GLN A 93 -5.85 45.34 40.30
C GLN A 93 -5.35 44.01 39.72
N HIS A 94 -4.34 44.14 38.86
CA HIS A 94 -3.49 43.06 38.38
C HIS A 94 -2.04 43.40 38.69
N ASP A 95 -1.30 42.44 39.26
CA ASP A 95 0.10 42.61 39.69
C ASP A 95 1.10 41.98 38.70
N ASP A 96 2.39 42.06 39.04
CA ASP A 96 3.53 41.42 38.38
C ASP A 96 3.68 41.75 36.88
N ILE A 97 3.36 43.00 36.50
CA ILE A 97 3.50 43.53 35.14
C ILE A 97 4.89 44.12 34.96
N ASP A 98 5.71 43.56 34.07
CA ASP A 98 7.04 44.10 33.78
C ASP A 98 6.98 45.25 32.77
N PHE A 99 7.26 46.46 33.25
CA PHE A 99 7.40 47.66 32.42
C PHE A 99 8.86 47.88 32.02
N ALA A 100 9.09 48.41 30.83
CA ALA A 100 10.40 48.77 30.29
C ALA A 100 10.45 50.26 29.90
N ALA A 101 11.53 50.94 30.31
CA ALA A 101 11.72 52.37 30.07
C ALA A 101 11.86 52.68 28.58
N GLY A 102 10.95 53.50 28.05
CA GLY A 102 10.94 53.93 26.64
C GLY A 102 10.15 53.03 25.68
N ASP A 103 9.64 51.88 26.14
CA ASP A 103 8.70 51.08 25.34
C ASP A 103 7.31 51.73 25.38
N ARG A 104 6.57 51.66 24.27
CA ARG A 104 5.22 52.23 24.19
C ARG A 104 4.18 51.16 24.53
N TYR A 105 3.41 51.40 25.59
CA TYR A 105 2.34 50.52 26.04
C TYR A 105 0.98 51.10 25.67
N THR A 106 0.06 50.26 25.19
CA THR A 106 -1.33 50.63 24.94
C THR A 106 -2.27 49.69 25.69
N VAL A 107 -3.06 50.24 26.61
CA VAL A 107 -4.15 49.51 27.26
C VAL A 107 -5.43 49.67 26.45
N GLY A 108 -6.15 48.57 26.24
CA GLY A 108 -7.51 48.52 25.72
C GLY A 108 -8.43 47.76 26.68
N PHE A 109 -9.70 48.15 26.76
CA PHE A 109 -10.78 47.39 27.42
C PHE A 109 -12.15 47.94 27.02
N THR A 110 -13.20 47.14 27.19
CA THR A 110 -14.59 47.64 27.22
C THR A 110 -15.07 47.76 28.67
N ALA A 111 -15.99 48.70 28.93
CA ALA A 111 -16.55 48.88 30.27
C ALA A 111 -17.97 49.43 30.26
N HIS A 112 -18.76 49.03 31.25
CA HIS A 112 -20.08 49.61 31.53
C HIS A 112 -20.34 49.68 33.04
N ALA A 113 -21.23 50.58 33.47
CA ALA A 113 -21.57 50.75 34.88
C ALA A 113 -23.08 50.90 35.14
N THR A 114 -23.58 50.46 36.29
CA THR A 114 -25.01 50.57 36.65
C THR A 114 -25.49 52.00 36.89
N SER A 115 -24.56 52.96 37.02
CA SER A 115 -24.82 54.39 36.92
C SER A 115 -23.57 55.13 36.44
N PRO A 116 -23.68 56.28 35.73
CA PRO A 116 -22.51 56.97 35.19
C PRO A 116 -21.52 57.38 36.27
N VAL A 117 -20.26 57.01 36.10
CA VAL A 117 -19.20 57.14 37.11
C VAL A 117 -17.89 57.58 36.46
N THR A 118 -16.99 58.20 37.23
CA THR A 118 -15.60 58.42 36.80
C THR A 118 -14.65 57.71 37.74
N VAL A 119 -13.90 56.75 37.20
CA VAL A 119 -12.89 55.94 37.91
C VAL A 119 -11.49 56.33 37.45
N ASN A 120 -10.45 56.02 38.23
CA ASN A 120 -9.07 56.31 37.80
C ASN A 120 -8.33 55.01 37.47
N LEU A 121 -7.90 54.86 36.23
CA LEU A 121 -6.96 53.82 35.82
C LEU A 121 -5.53 54.27 36.16
N ARG A 122 -4.81 53.47 36.95
CA ARG A 122 -3.44 53.69 37.40
C ARG A 122 -2.55 52.53 37.04
N GLY A 123 -1.30 52.79 36.65
CA GLY A 123 -0.35 51.73 36.32
C GLY A 123 1.11 52.19 36.42
N GLY A 124 1.98 51.27 36.83
CA GLY A 124 3.42 51.49 36.98
C GLY A 124 4.06 50.69 38.13
N ILE A 125 5.35 50.93 38.39
CA ILE A 125 6.15 50.19 39.39
C ILE A 125 6.00 50.69 40.84
N GLY A 126 5.00 51.56 41.09
CA GLY A 126 4.73 52.20 42.37
C GLY A 126 4.47 53.71 42.23
N TYR A 127 4.18 54.38 43.34
CA TYR A 127 3.77 55.79 43.34
C TYR A 127 4.98 56.77 43.32
N PRO A 128 4.97 57.82 42.47
CA PRO A 128 3.90 58.23 41.55
C PRO A 128 3.81 57.32 40.32
N ASP A 129 2.56 57.01 39.93
CA ASP A 129 2.24 56.13 38.80
C ASP A 129 2.51 56.84 37.45
N ASP A 130 2.96 56.09 36.44
CA ASP A 130 3.18 56.61 35.07
C ASP A 130 1.86 56.72 34.29
N VAL A 131 0.94 55.77 34.46
CA VAL A 131 -0.43 55.87 33.94
C VAL A 131 -1.33 56.52 34.97
N ALA A 132 -2.01 57.60 34.56
CA ALA A 132 -2.89 58.40 35.42
C ALA A 132 -4.13 58.89 34.67
N SER A 133 -4.97 57.96 34.20
CA SER A 133 -6.14 58.27 33.36
C SER A 133 -7.45 58.27 34.15
N SER A 134 -8.22 59.35 34.09
CA SER A 134 -9.60 59.37 34.61
C SER A 134 -10.58 58.94 33.51
N VAL A 135 -11.27 57.82 33.73
CA VAL A 135 -12.16 57.17 32.77
C VAL A 135 -13.61 57.43 33.16
N SER A 136 -14.39 58.07 32.29
CA SER A 136 -15.83 58.28 32.51
C SER A 136 -16.63 57.14 31.87
N VAL A 137 -17.21 56.28 32.70
CA VAL A 137 -17.94 55.07 32.27
C VAL A 137 -19.45 55.32 32.26
N GLY A 138 -20.09 54.95 31.15
CA GLY A 138 -21.52 55.09 30.91
C GLY A 138 -22.36 53.93 31.46
N THR A 139 -23.64 53.89 31.08
CA THR A 139 -24.56 52.77 31.37
C THR A 139 -24.77 51.81 30.18
N GLU A 140 -24.11 52.10 29.06
CA GLU A 140 -23.98 51.21 27.90
C GLU A 140 -22.51 50.81 27.82
N THR A 141 -22.20 49.69 27.17
CA THR A 141 -20.82 49.20 27.00
C THR A 141 -20.10 50.03 25.95
N ASP A 142 -19.09 50.77 26.38
CA ASP A 142 -18.21 51.58 25.53
C ASP A 142 -16.78 51.00 25.57
N ALA A 143 -16.02 51.20 24.49
CA ALA A 143 -14.61 50.82 24.41
C ALA A 143 -13.68 51.98 24.80
N TYR A 144 -12.61 51.68 25.51
CA TYR A 144 -11.64 52.64 26.04
C TYR A 144 -10.21 52.22 25.70
N SER A 145 -9.36 53.19 25.37
CA SER A 145 -7.93 52.93 25.10
C SER A 145 -7.04 54.09 25.54
N PHE A 146 -5.85 53.75 26.03
CA PHE A 146 -4.85 54.70 26.56
C PHE A 146 -3.43 54.22 26.24
N THR A 147 -2.60 55.12 25.72
CA THR A 147 -1.19 54.84 25.37
C THR A 147 -0.23 55.68 26.21
N TRP A 148 0.89 55.10 26.65
CA TRP A 148 1.97 55.79 27.37
C TRP A 148 3.35 55.17 27.08
N GLU A 149 4.40 55.84 27.56
CA GLU A 149 5.80 55.40 27.50
C GLU A 149 6.37 55.56 28.93
N PRO A 150 6.82 54.49 29.62
CA PRO A 150 7.33 54.59 30.99
C PRO A 150 8.72 55.23 31.05
N GLU A 151 9.02 55.99 32.10
CA GLU A 151 10.37 56.55 32.31
C GLU A 151 11.34 55.57 33.01
N PHE A 152 10.87 54.37 33.38
CA PHE A 152 11.61 53.39 34.18
C PHE A 152 11.28 51.93 33.83
N SER A 153 12.20 51.01 34.12
CA SER A 153 12.00 49.57 33.96
C SER A 153 11.83 48.86 35.31
N GLY A 154 10.91 47.90 35.38
CA GLY A 154 10.70 47.02 36.54
C GLY A 154 9.28 46.46 36.63
N SER A 155 9.08 45.54 37.57
CA SER A 155 7.77 44.93 37.82
C SER A 155 6.85 45.86 38.63
N GLY A 156 5.58 45.92 38.23
CA GLY A 156 4.57 46.83 38.76
C GLY A 156 3.15 46.25 38.70
N ASN A 157 2.15 47.13 38.71
CA ASN A 157 0.75 46.74 38.63
C ASN A 157 -0.07 47.70 37.76
N ILE A 158 -1.31 47.30 37.45
CA ILE A 158 -2.34 48.16 36.89
C ILE A 158 -3.63 48.00 37.69
N SER A 159 -4.31 49.10 37.98
CA SER A 159 -5.50 49.12 38.83
C SER A 159 -6.54 50.14 38.40
N PHE A 160 -7.81 49.76 38.50
CA PHE A 160 -8.93 50.70 38.50
C PHE A 160 -9.22 51.09 39.95
N GLN A 161 -9.04 52.36 40.28
CA GLN A 161 -9.40 52.96 41.57
C GLN A 161 -10.85 53.43 41.53
N LEU A 162 -11.68 52.81 42.37
CA LEU A 162 -13.15 52.82 42.32
C LEU A 162 -13.81 53.59 43.48
N GLY A 163 -13.05 53.98 44.50
CA GLY A 163 -13.54 54.65 45.70
C GLY A 163 -13.98 56.11 45.49
N ALA A 164 -14.31 56.78 46.61
CA ALA A 164 -14.75 58.18 46.70
C ALA A 164 -16.05 58.53 45.94
N GLN A 165 -16.87 57.53 45.60
CA GLN A 165 -18.14 57.75 44.89
C GLN A 165 -19.32 58.02 45.85
N ALA A 166 -20.26 58.84 45.38
CA ALA A 166 -21.37 59.35 46.19
C ALA A 166 -22.58 58.40 46.29
N GLN A 167 -22.63 57.33 45.47
CA GLN A 167 -23.70 56.34 45.41
C GLN A 167 -23.10 54.95 45.14
N ASP A 168 -23.82 53.90 45.56
CA ASP A 168 -23.45 52.52 45.25
C ASP A 168 -23.56 52.32 43.74
N TYR A 169 -22.59 51.63 43.14
CA TYR A 169 -22.62 51.27 41.72
C TYR A 169 -21.96 49.92 41.48
N THR A 170 -22.06 49.43 40.25
CA THR A 170 -21.33 48.26 39.77
C THR A 170 -20.63 48.69 38.50
N LEU A 171 -19.32 48.42 38.41
CA LEU A 171 -18.53 48.52 37.18
C LEU A 171 -18.30 47.10 36.69
N CYS A 172 -18.49 46.85 35.40
CA CYS A 172 -18.03 45.65 34.74
C CYS A 172 -17.05 46.05 33.63
N ILE A 173 -15.97 45.28 33.48
CA ILE A 173 -14.98 45.43 32.42
C ILE A 173 -14.83 44.11 31.66
N ASP A 174 -14.50 44.22 30.39
CA ASP A 174 -14.27 43.08 29.49
C ASP A 174 -13.19 43.42 28.44
N ASP A 175 -12.69 42.42 27.72
CA ASP A 175 -11.64 42.53 26.69
C ASP A 175 -10.39 43.33 27.14
N PHE A 176 -9.91 43.14 28.38
CA PHE A 176 -8.77 43.93 28.87
C PHE A 176 -7.43 43.41 28.31
N VAL A 177 -6.63 44.30 27.72
CA VAL A 177 -5.29 43.96 27.19
C VAL A 177 -4.30 45.10 27.43
N ILE A 178 -3.01 44.77 27.59
CA ILE A 178 -1.89 45.72 27.49
C ILE A 178 -0.90 45.26 26.41
N ASP A 179 -0.90 45.96 25.27
CA ASP A 179 0.08 45.72 24.20
C ASP A 179 1.35 46.54 24.44
N SER A 180 2.51 45.96 24.12
CA SER A 180 3.86 46.55 24.23
C SER A 180 4.65 46.40 22.92
N GLY A 181 4.02 46.77 21.80
CA GLY A 181 4.62 46.70 20.47
C GLY A 181 5.93 47.49 20.33
N GLN A 182 7.06 46.77 20.29
CA GLN A 182 8.33 47.32 19.85
C GLN A 182 8.30 47.44 18.32
N GLU A 183 8.05 48.64 17.79
CA GLU A 183 8.19 48.93 16.36
C GLU A 183 9.67 48.89 15.97
N LEU A 184 10.09 47.81 15.30
CA LEU A 184 11.45 47.64 14.77
C LEU A 184 11.65 48.46 13.49
N VAL A 185 10.59 48.54 12.69
CA VAL A 185 10.44 49.51 11.61
C VAL A 185 9.12 50.23 11.90
N PRO A 186 9.14 51.48 12.41
CA PRO A 186 7.95 52.31 12.51
C PRO A 186 7.27 52.44 11.15
N ASP A 187 5.95 52.66 11.13
CA ASP A 187 5.17 52.79 9.89
C ASP A 187 5.78 53.86 8.96
N THR A 188 6.56 53.40 7.99
CA THR A 188 7.45 54.21 7.19
C THR A 188 6.68 54.70 5.97
N THR A 189 6.16 55.93 6.03
CA THR A 189 5.57 56.57 4.86
C THR A 189 6.67 56.87 3.84
N PHE A 190 6.48 56.39 2.62
CA PHE A 190 7.47 56.54 1.56
C PHE A 190 7.35 57.87 0.79
N ASP A 191 6.21 58.57 0.84
CA ASP A 191 6.01 59.97 0.38
C ASP A 191 6.69 60.37 -0.96
N GLY A 192 6.73 59.43 -1.92
CA GLY A 192 7.39 59.55 -3.22
C GLY A 192 8.94 59.59 -3.21
N VAL A 193 9.61 59.36 -2.06
CA VAL A 193 11.07 59.49 -1.87
C VAL A 193 11.64 58.34 -1.05
N LEU A 194 12.78 57.76 -1.46
CA LEU A 194 13.47 56.71 -0.69
C LEU A 194 13.95 57.25 0.68
N PRO A 195 13.50 56.70 1.83
CA PRO A 195 13.89 57.21 3.15
C PRO A 195 15.34 56.87 3.52
N ASP A 196 15.92 57.64 4.45
CA ASP A 196 17.29 57.41 4.93
C ASP A 196 17.44 55.98 5.52
N GLY A 197 18.50 55.27 5.11
CA GLY A 197 18.79 53.90 5.55
C GLY A 197 18.27 52.80 4.61
N TRP A 198 17.29 53.09 3.76
CA TRP A 198 16.81 52.18 2.72
C TRP A 198 17.71 52.19 1.48
N THR A 199 17.79 51.05 0.78
CA THR A 199 18.41 50.93 -0.54
C THR A 199 17.46 50.29 -1.53
N ASN A 200 17.47 50.74 -2.79
CA ASN A 200 16.64 50.23 -3.89
C ASN A 200 17.50 49.71 -5.06
N ASP A 201 18.67 49.15 -4.76
CA ASP A 201 19.70 48.73 -5.73
C ASP A 201 20.15 49.83 -6.74
N GLY A 202 19.87 51.11 -6.43
CA GLY A 202 20.21 52.25 -7.27
C GLY A 202 19.27 52.49 -8.45
N TRP A 203 18.07 51.88 -8.44
CA TRP A 203 17.07 52.04 -9.49
C TRP A 203 16.47 53.45 -9.53
N THR A 204 15.95 53.84 -10.69
CA THR A 204 15.47 55.21 -10.92
C THR A 204 14.06 55.39 -10.37
N VAL A 205 13.94 56.28 -9.38
CA VAL A 205 12.65 56.74 -8.83
C VAL A 205 11.87 57.51 -9.89
N THR A 206 10.61 57.13 -10.09
CA THR A 206 9.68 57.70 -11.08
C THR A 206 8.52 58.47 -10.46
N SER A 207 8.27 58.32 -9.16
CA SER A 207 7.29 59.10 -8.39
C SER A 207 7.71 60.57 -8.20
N GLU A 208 6.73 61.47 -8.08
CA GLU A 208 6.97 62.83 -7.56
C GLU A 208 6.89 62.81 -6.02
N ALA A 209 7.68 63.65 -5.35
CA ALA A 209 7.69 63.73 -3.89
C ALA A 209 6.44 64.44 -3.35
N GLY A 210 5.71 63.80 -2.43
CA GLY A 210 4.48 64.34 -1.85
C GLY A 210 3.95 63.51 -0.68
N GLU A 211 3.32 64.17 0.29
CA GLU A 211 2.70 63.55 1.47
C GLU A 211 1.59 62.58 1.05
N GLY A 212 1.78 61.29 1.32
CA GLY A 212 0.88 60.20 0.92
C GLY A 212 1.04 59.70 -0.53
N GLU A 213 2.03 60.20 -1.29
CA GLU A 213 2.33 59.67 -2.63
C GLU A 213 3.16 58.36 -2.52
N PRO A 214 2.89 57.35 -3.36
CA PRO A 214 3.71 56.13 -3.38
C PRO A 214 5.12 56.42 -3.90
N LEU A 215 6.13 55.81 -3.28
CA LEU A 215 7.45 55.69 -3.90
C LEU A 215 7.36 54.66 -5.03
N CYS A 216 7.57 55.10 -6.26
CA CYS A 216 7.61 54.24 -7.43
C CYS A 216 8.99 54.26 -8.10
N PHE A 217 9.44 53.13 -8.62
CA PHE A 217 10.66 53.02 -9.42
C PHE A 217 10.57 51.90 -10.47
N GLU A 218 11.34 52.05 -11.55
CA GLU A 218 11.46 51.02 -12.58
C GLU A 218 12.42 49.91 -12.14
N VAL A 219 11.93 48.68 -12.08
CA VAL A 219 12.71 47.46 -11.90
C VAL A 219 13.14 46.95 -13.27
N PRO A 220 14.44 46.92 -13.61
CA PRO A 220 14.90 46.37 -14.88
C PRO A 220 14.81 44.85 -14.89
N GLY A 221 14.40 44.24 -16.00
CA GLY A 221 14.42 42.79 -16.18
C GLY A 221 15.82 42.16 -16.12
N THR A 222 16.88 42.96 -16.17
CA THR A 222 18.27 42.54 -15.95
C THR A 222 18.74 42.66 -14.48
N ALA A 223 17.87 43.06 -13.54
CA ALA A 223 18.19 43.09 -12.13
C ALA A 223 18.40 41.66 -11.59
N GLY A 224 19.44 41.44 -10.79
CA GLY A 224 19.68 40.14 -10.17
C GLY A 224 18.58 39.76 -9.18
N THR A 225 18.26 38.48 -9.06
CA THR A 225 17.08 37.92 -8.37
C THR A 225 16.86 38.44 -6.94
N TYR A 226 17.94 38.72 -6.20
CA TYR A 226 17.88 39.23 -4.81
C TYR A 226 17.93 40.76 -4.69
N ALA A 227 18.01 41.48 -5.79
CA ALA A 227 17.99 42.94 -5.79
C ALA A 227 16.57 43.45 -5.51
N GLY A 228 16.48 44.60 -4.84
CA GLY A 228 15.19 45.16 -4.43
C GLY A 228 15.31 46.23 -3.35
N LEU A 229 14.24 46.37 -2.57
CA LEU A 229 14.11 47.38 -1.52
C LEU A 229 14.52 46.77 -0.17
N VAL A 230 15.61 47.25 0.43
CA VAL A 230 16.24 46.64 1.60
C VAL A 230 16.48 47.66 2.72
N LEU A 231 16.17 47.26 3.95
CA LEU A 231 16.55 47.94 5.19
C LEU A 231 17.36 47.00 6.08
N ASN A 232 18.52 47.48 6.57
CA ASN A 232 19.43 46.72 7.41
C ASN A 232 19.48 47.27 8.84
N GLY A 233 19.85 46.42 9.79
CA GLY A 233 20.13 46.78 11.18
C GLY A 233 18.98 46.53 12.15
N LEU A 234 18.17 45.49 11.88
CA LEU A 234 16.99 45.15 12.69
C LEU A 234 17.34 44.07 13.74
N PRO A 235 16.98 44.24 15.01
CA PRO A 235 17.16 43.20 16.03
C PRO A 235 16.02 42.18 15.94
N ILE A 236 16.34 40.95 15.53
CA ILE A 236 15.40 39.82 15.50
C ILE A 236 15.82 38.83 16.59
N GLU A 237 14.87 38.30 17.34
CA GLU A 237 15.09 37.42 18.49
C GLU A 237 14.45 36.05 18.26
N GLU A 238 15.16 34.98 18.62
CA GLU A 238 14.65 33.61 18.60
C GLU A 238 13.46 33.45 19.57
N GLY A 239 12.35 32.92 19.08
CA GLY A 239 11.07 32.84 19.80
C GLY A 239 10.26 34.14 19.79
N GLY A 240 10.76 35.22 19.18
CA GLY A 240 9.99 36.45 19.00
C GLY A 240 8.92 36.31 17.93
N ASN A 241 7.72 36.82 18.21
CA ASN A 241 6.62 36.94 17.24
C ASN A 241 6.66 38.32 16.59
N TYR A 242 6.38 38.37 15.29
CA TYR A 242 6.53 39.57 14.47
C TYR A 242 5.39 39.71 13.48
N GLU A 243 5.03 40.96 13.18
CA GLU A 243 4.10 41.34 12.12
C GLU A 243 4.79 42.32 11.16
N LEU A 244 4.89 41.94 9.89
CA LEU A 244 5.37 42.76 8.78
C LEU A 244 4.18 43.20 7.94
N THR A 245 3.88 44.49 7.92
CA THR A 245 2.80 45.07 7.12
C THR A 245 3.39 45.99 6.06
N TYR A 246 2.94 45.91 4.81
CA TYR A 246 3.30 46.88 3.77
C TYR A 246 2.21 47.04 2.71
N THR A 247 2.14 48.21 2.07
CA THR A 247 1.18 48.46 0.98
C THR A 247 1.91 48.73 -0.33
N ALA A 248 1.77 47.83 -1.31
CA ALA A 248 2.54 47.85 -2.55
C ALA A 248 1.75 47.40 -3.80
N SER A 249 2.31 47.63 -4.99
CA SER A 249 1.81 47.13 -6.27
C SER A 249 2.92 46.92 -7.29
N ALA A 250 2.64 46.06 -8.28
CA ALA A 250 3.49 45.83 -9.44
C ALA A 250 2.68 45.98 -10.74
N SER A 251 3.15 46.82 -11.65
CA SER A 251 2.45 47.12 -12.92
C SER A 251 2.22 45.91 -13.85
N ASN A 252 2.93 44.80 -13.63
CA ASN A 252 2.79 43.52 -14.33
C ASN A 252 2.19 42.39 -13.46
N GLY A 253 1.85 42.66 -12.19
CA GLY A 253 1.40 41.64 -11.24
C GLY A 253 2.51 40.72 -10.71
N ALA A 254 3.77 41.18 -10.65
CA ALA A 254 4.89 40.34 -10.22
C ALA A 254 4.80 39.86 -8.77
N THR A 255 5.10 38.58 -8.56
CA THR A 255 5.36 37.99 -7.24
C THR A 255 6.75 38.39 -6.75
N ILE A 256 6.81 39.03 -5.58
CA ILE A 256 8.04 39.49 -4.94
C ILE A 256 8.41 38.58 -3.77
N ARG A 257 9.71 38.47 -3.47
CA ARG A 257 10.21 37.64 -2.37
C ARG A 257 10.49 38.53 -1.16
N THR A 258 9.60 38.46 -0.19
CA THR A 258 9.65 39.20 1.08
C THR A 258 10.48 38.41 2.09
N VAL A 259 11.50 39.03 2.70
CA VAL A 259 12.44 38.35 3.60
C VAL A 259 12.63 39.14 4.89
N VAL A 260 12.56 38.45 6.03
CA VAL A 260 13.21 38.91 7.27
C VAL A 260 14.34 37.94 7.61
N GLY A 261 15.58 38.42 7.64
CA GLY A 261 16.74 37.52 7.65
C GLY A 261 18.06 38.20 7.99
N GLU A 262 19.13 37.44 7.87
CA GLU A 262 20.52 37.87 8.05
C GLU A 262 21.05 38.49 6.74
N ASN A 263 21.75 39.63 6.83
CA ASN A 263 22.26 40.38 5.67
C ASN A 263 23.67 39.97 5.18
N ALA A 264 24.19 38.85 5.67
CA ALA A 264 25.46 38.27 5.28
C ALA A 264 25.39 36.74 5.38
N ALA A 265 26.35 36.05 4.79
CA ALA A 265 26.47 34.59 4.93
C ALA A 265 26.54 34.20 6.43
N PRO A 266 25.77 33.19 6.89
CA PRO A 266 25.09 32.15 6.10
C PRO A 266 23.71 32.50 5.52
N TRP A 267 23.24 33.75 5.54
CA TRP A 267 21.97 34.20 4.95
C TRP A 267 20.73 33.51 5.55
N ARG A 268 20.76 33.21 6.85
CA ARG A 268 19.62 32.61 7.56
C ARG A 268 18.41 33.53 7.48
N THR A 269 17.24 32.96 7.21
CA THR A 269 15.97 33.68 7.14
C THR A 269 15.13 33.32 8.36
N ALA A 270 14.67 34.33 9.12
CA ALA A 270 13.64 34.14 10.13
C ALA A 270 12.26 34.00 9.48
N PHE A 271 12.06 34.63 8.33
CA PHE A 271 10.84 34.59 7.55
C PHE A 271 11.11 34.78 6.06
N VAL A 272 10.36 34.07 5.22
CA VAL A 272 10.30 34.24 3.76
C VAL A 272 8.84 34.10 3.33
N ASP A 273 8.37 35.03 2.52
CA ASP A 273 7.08 34.95 1.83
C ASP A 273 7.25 35.30 0.34
N ASN A 274 6.43 34.70 -0.52
CA ASN A 274 6.39 35.00 -1.96
C ASN A 274 5.07 35.72 -2.24
N THR A 275 5.07 37.03 -2.06
CA THR A 275 3.86 37.86 -2.10
C THR A 275 3.50 38.21 -3.53
N GLU A 276 2.35 37.72 -4.04
CA GLU A 276 1.79 38.16 -5.32
C GLU A 276 1.25 39.59 -5.18
N LEU A 277 1.77 40.51 -5.98
CA LEU A 277 1.33 41.91 -5.98
C LEU A 277 0.25 42.14 -7.03
N SER A 278 -0.80 42.87 -6.66
CA SER A 278 -1.79 43.36 -7.62
C SER A 278 -1.25 44.55 -8.43
N THR A 279 -1.91 44.90 -9.54
CA THR A 279 -1.62 46.15 -10.28
C THR A 279 -2.02 47.40 -9.52
N ASP A 280 -2.97 47.30 -8.59
CA ASP A 280 -3.39 48.34 -7.66
C ASP A 280 -2.71 48.17 -6.29
N LEU A 281 -2.45 49.29 -5.60
CA LEU A 281 -1.84 49.29 -4.26
C LEU A 281 -2.70 48.48 -3.28
N THR A 282 -2.12 47.41 -2.75
CA THR A 282 -2.78 46.45 -1.87
C THR A 282 -1.96 46.32 -0.58
N GLU A 283 -2.65 46.26 0.57
CA GLU A 283 -2.01 46.03 1.86
C GLU A 283 -1.80 44.53 2.08
N HIS A 284 -0.58 44.17 2.50
CA HIS A 284 -0.16 42.83 2.84
C HIS A 284 0.29 42.83 4.31
N ALA A 285 -0.27 41.93 5.12
CA ALA A 285 0.10 41.73 6.52
C ALA A 285 0.58 40.29 6.72
N LEU A 286 1.82 40.15 7.19
CA LEU A 286 2.56 38.89 7.25
C LEU A 286 3.09 38.66 8.66
N ALA A 287 2.53 37.69 9.37
CA ALA A 287 2.92 37.36 10.74
C ALA A 287 3.80 36.10 10.82
N PHE A 288 4.83 36.11 11.68
CA PHE A 288 5.77 35.00 11.83
C PHE A 288 6.39 34.91 13.22
N THR A 289 6.82 33.71 13.61
CA THR A 289 7.68 33.49 14.79
C THR A 289 9.11 33.22 14.31
N SER A 290 10.09 33.99 14.78
CA SER A 290 11.49 33.78 14.38
C SER A 290 12.11 32.58 15.09
N THR A 291 12.76 31.69 14.32
CA THR A 291 13.60 30.60 14.84
C THR A 291 15.07 30.98 14.98
N PHE A 292 15.42 32.26 14.74
CA PHE A 292 16.80 32.76 14.78
C PHE A 292 16.92 34.09 15.50
N THR A 293 18.10 34.34 16.08
CA THR A 293 18.51 35.65 16.58
C THR A 293 19.46 36.34 15.59
N PHE A 294 19.14 37.57 15.19
CA PHE A 294 19.99 38.46 14.39
C PHE A 294 20.20 39.79 15.12
N PRO A 295 21.45 40.25 15.31
CA PRO A 295 21.71 41.53 15.97
C PRO A 295 21.38 42.72 15.06
N ALA A 296 21.05 43.88 15.67
CA ALA A 296 20.91 45.15 14.94
C ALA A 296 22.26 45.72 14.45
N GLU A 297 23.34 45.49 15.20
CA GLU A 297 24.69 45.92 14.85
C GLU A 297 25.69 44.78 15.08
N SER A 298 26.67 44.64 14.19
CA SER A 298 27.79 43.71 14.35
C SER A 298 29.13 44.40 14.16
N ALA A 299 30.09 44.08 15.02
CA ALA A 299 31.49 44.48 14.90
C ALA A 299 32.37 43.44 14.16
N ASP A 300 31.81 42.26 13.86
CA ASP A 300 32.47 41.20 13.09
C ASP A 300 31.76 41.08 11.72
N PRO A 301 32.44 41.37 10.60
CA PRO A 301 31.85 41.24 9.26
C PRO A 301 31.42 39.81 8.89
N ALA A 302 31.82 38.79 9.65
CA ALA A 302 31.38 37.40 9.49
C ALA A 302 30.08 37.06 10.26
N VAL A 303 29.51 38.02 10.99
CA VAL A 303 28.19 37.91 11.64
C VAL A 303 27.28 38.97 11.03
N GLY A 304 26.26 38.54 10.31
CA GLY A 304 25.30 39.45 9.69
C GLY A 304 24.42 40.15 10.71
N VAL A 305 23.83 41.27 10.31
CA VAL A 305 22.75 41.94 11.06
C VAL A 305 21.39 41.59 10.45
N GLY A 306 20.32 41.76 11.22
CA GLY A 306 18.97 41.55 10.71
C GLY A 306 18.60 42.57 9.63
N GLN A 307 17.82 42.14 8.64
CA GLN A 307 17.29 42.96 7.55
C GLN A 307 15.84 42.60 7.22
N VAL A 308 15.12 43.58 6.65
CA VAL A 308 13.92 43.37 5.84
C VAL A 308 14.30 43.62 4.39
N ALA A 309 13.96 42.70 3.49
CA ALA A 309 14.21 42.84 2.06
C ALA A 309 12.97 42.45 1.25
N LEU A 310 12.48 43.36 0.41
CA LEU A 310 11.53 43.08 -0.67
C LEU A 310 12.34 42.86 -1.95
N GLN A 311 12.57 41.59 -2.30
CA GLN A 311 13.41 41.18 -3.43
C GLN A 311 12.53 41.06 -4.69
N MET A 312 12.95 41.74 -5.76
CA MET A 312 12.10 42.07 -6.91
C MET A 312 12.78 41.85 -8.27
N GLY A 313 14.08 41.54 -8.29
CA GLY A 313 14.83 41.31 -9.52
C GLY A 313 14.40 40.06 -10.27
N ALA A 314 14.79 39.98 -11.55
CA ALA A 314 14.45 38.89 -12.46
C ALA A 314 12.93 38.57 -12.54
N ARG A 315 12.09 39.61 -12.64
CA ARG A 315 10.63 39.52 -12.88
C ARG A 315 10.18 40.29 -14.13
N GLY A 316 11.08 40.47 -15.10
CA GLY A 316 10.88 41.32 -16.28
C GLY A 316 11.02 42.82 -15.97
N ASP A 317 10.74 43.67 -16.97
CA ASP A 317 10.67 45.12 -16.77
C ASP A 317 9.30 45.50 -16.17
N PHE A 318 9.28 46.16 -15.01
CA PHE A 318 8.04 46.67 -14.40
C PHE A 318 8.26 47.86 -13.47
N THR A 319 7.27 48.74 -13.35
CA THR A 319 7.18 49.70 -12.25
C THR A 319 6.69 48.99 -10.99
N PHE A 320 7.44 49.10 -9.89
CA PHE A 320 7.01 48.78 -8.53
C PHE A 320 6.66 50.07 -7.79
N CYS A 321 5.62 50.03 -6.94
CA CYS A 321 5.21 51.14 -6.09
C CYS A 321 4.94 50.67 -4.65
N ILE A 322 5.31 51.47 -3.65
CA ILE A 322 5.06 51.22 -2.21
C ILE A 322 4.67 52.53 -1.49
N THR A 323 3.70 52.47 -0.56
CA THR A 323 3.29 53.63 0.25
C THR A 323 3.76 53.56 1.70
N SER A 324 3.74 52.36 2.30
CA SER A 324 4.03 52.12 3.71
C SER A 324 4.73 50.77 3.92
N LEU A 325 5.57 50.69 4.95
CA LEU A 325 6.08 49.44 5.51
C LEU A 325 6.31 49.59 7.02
N SER A 326 5.89 48.59 7.78
CA SER A 326 6.01 48.49 9.23
C SER A 326 6.47 47.08 9.61
N LEU A 327 7.37 46.95 10.59
CA LEU A 327 7.73 45.68 11.24
C LEU A 327 7.63 45.85 12.75
N LYS A 328 6.75 45.07 13.37
CA LYS A 328 6.47 45.13 14.81
C LYS A 328 6.82 43.81 15.46
N LYS A 329 7.40 43.84 16.66
CA LYS A 329 7.38 42.69 17.56
C LYS A 329 6.03 42.68 18.28
N VAL A 330 5.35 41.53 18.27
CA VAL A 330 4.02 41.34 18.88
C VAL A 330 4.09 40.26 19.96
N ALA A 331 3.12 40.24 20.89
CA ALA A 331 3.05 39.21 21.92
C ALA A 331 2.55 37.87 21.36
N THR A 332 1.41 37.89 20.66
CA THR A 332 0.73 36.70 20.15
C THR A 332 1.49 36.05 18.99
N PRO A 333 1.66 34.71 18.94
CA PRO A 333 2.14 34.02 17.75
C PRO A 333 1.16 34.15 16.57
N PRO A 334 1.62 33.98 15.32
CA PRO A 334 0.71 33.88 14.17
C PRO A 334 -0.28 32.72 14.37
N PRO A 335 -1.51 32.82 13.84
CA PRO A 335 -2.42 31.69 13.81
C PRO A 335 -1.80 30.52 13.02
N PRO A 336 -2.11 29.25 13.36
CA PRO A 336 -1.65 28.10 12.58
C PRO A 336 -2.01 28.26 11.10
N TYR A 337 -1.09 27.92 10.20
CA TYR A 337 -1.34 28.03 8.76
C TYR A 337 -2.43 27.05 8.32
N GLU A 338 -3.55 27.60 7.83
CA GLU A 338 -4.63 26.86 7.18
C GLU A 338 -4.56 27.08 5.66
N PRO A 339 -4.39 26.02 4.85
CA PRO A 339 -4.30 26.16 3.40
C PRO A 339 -5.68 26.50 2.78
N ASP A 340 -5.71 27.40 1.78
CA ASP A 340 -6.93 27.64 1.01
C ASP A 340 -7.25 26.43 0.12
N THR A 341 -8.42 25.84 0.34
CA THR A 341 -8.90 24.66 -0.38
C THR A 341 -10.09 24.96 -1.31
N ARG A 342 -10.46 26.24 -1.48
CA ARG A 342 -11.42 26.80 -2.47
C ARG A 342 -12.85 26.24 -2.49
N GLY A 343 -13.19 25.33 -1.58
CA GLY A 343 -14.56 24.81 -1.39
C GLY A 343 -14.58 23.35 -0.91
N PRO A 344 -15.74 22.82 -0.47
CA PRO A 344 -15.81 21.47 0.09
C PRO A 344 -15.91 20.34 -0.95
N VAL A 345 -16.26 20.61 -2.21
CA VAL A 345 -16.55 19.58 -3.23
C VAL A 345 -15.32 19.30 -4.11
N ARG A 346 -14.65 18.17 -3.87
CA ARG A 346 -13.38 17.77 -4.52
C ARG A 346 -13.63 16.79 -5.65
N VAL A 347 -13.03 17.07 -6.81
CA VAL A 347 -13.19 16.35 -8.07
C VAL A 347 -11.83 16.21 -8.77
N ASN A 348 -11.74 15.30 -9.74
CA ASN A 348 -10.70 15.37 -10.75
C ASN A 348 -10.96 16.62 -11.61
N GLN A 349 -10.09 17.63 -11.52
CA GLN A 349 -10.26 18.93 -12.16
C GLN A 349 -9.95 18.91 -13.65
N LEU A 350 -9.23 17.89 -14.14
CA LEU A 350 -9.11 17.63 -15.58
C LEU A 350 -10.41 16.99 -16.07
N GLY A 351 -10.80 15.86 -15.46
CA GLY A 351 -12.03 15.16 -15.77
C GLY A 351 -11.89 13.64 -15.80
N TYR A 352 -12.95 12.98 -16.27
CA TYR A 352 -13.13 11.54 -16.15
C TYR A 352 -13.33 10.86 -17.51
N LEU A 353 -12.77 9.66 -17.67
CA LEU A 353 -13.02 8.81 -18.85
C LEU A 353 -14.52 8.51 -19.01
N THR A 354 -15.05 8.42 -20.24
CA THR A 354 -16.50 8.17 -20.41
C THR A 354 -16.91 6.85 -19.76
N ASN A 355 -16.03 5.84 -19.81
CA ASN A 355 -16.17 4.55 -19.14
C ASN A 355 -15.11 4.43 -18.04
N GLY A 356 -15.54 4.18 -16.80
CA GLY A 356 -14.66 4.12 -15.63
C GLY A 356 -15.33 4.66 -14.37
N PRO A 357 -14.66 4.57 -13.21
CA PRO A 357 -15.13 5.20 -11.98
C PRO A 357 -15.20 6.73 -12.17
N LYS A 358 -16.20 7.36 -11.56
CA LYS A 358 -16.33 8.81 -11.47
C LYS A 358 -16.76 9.16 -10.07
N ASN A 359 -15.77 9.47 -9.25
CA ASN A 359 -15.95 9.69 -7.83
C ASN A 359 -15.52 11.10 -7.44
N ALA A 360 -16.21 11.65 -6.45
CA ALA A 360 -15.91 12.94 -5.84
C ALA A 360 -16.00 12.83 -4.32
N THR A 361 -15.33 13.73 -3.61
CA THR A 361 -15.27 13.74 -2.14
C THR A 361 -15.74 15.09 -1.64
N VAL A 362 -16.70 15.10 -0.71
CA VAL A 362 -17.26 16.32 -0.11
C VAL A 362 -16.82 16.41 1.34
N VAL A 363 -16.09 17.46 1.69
CA VAL A 363 -15.72 17.80 3.07
C VAL A 363 -16.95 18.34 3.80
N SER A 364 -17.41 17.63 4.84
CA SER A 364 -18.58 18.04 5.63
C SER A 364 -18.69 17.26 6.95
N GLU A 365 -18.88 18.00 8.04
CA GLU A 365 -19.26 17.48 9.36
C GLU A 365 -20.68 16.87 9.42
N SER A 366 -21.43 16.91 8.31
CA SER A 366 -22.77 16.30 8.23
C SER A 366 -22.68 14.77 8.34
N ALA A 367 -23.24 14.22 9.41
CA ALA A 367 -23.46 12.77 9.55
C ALA A 367 -24.64 12.24 8.68
N THR A 368 -25.38 13.12 7.99
CA THR A 368 -26.50 12.76 7.10
C THR A 368 -26.10 12.89 5.63
N PRO A 369 -26.50 11.94 4.75
CA PRO A 369 -26.28 12.04 3.30
C PRO A 369 -26.63 13.42 2.72
N LEU A 370 -25.69 14.02 1.99
CA LEU A 370 -25.90 15.30 1.32
C LEU A 370 -26.50 15.09 -0.07
N ALA A 371 -27.52 15.87 -0.43
CA ALA A 371 -28.07 15.84 -1.79
C ALA A 371 -27.12 16.56 -2.76
N TRP A 372 -26.83 15.93 -3.89
CA TRP A 372 -25.94 16.46 -4.93
C TRP A 372 -26.61 16.50 -6.30
N GLN A 373 -26.14 17.41 -7.15
CA GLN A 373 -26.52 17.50 -8.57
C GLN A 373 -25.27 17.63 -9.43
N LEU A 374 -25.17 16.80 -10.47
CA LEU A 374 -24.22 17.02 -11.56
C LEU A 374 -24.90 17.92 -12.60
N GLN A 375 -24.28 19.05 -12.90
CA GLN A 375 -24.77 20.05 -13.85
C GLN A 375 -23.81 20.16 -15.04
N ASP A 376 -24.34 20.32 -16.25
CA ASP A 376 -23.53 20.64 -17.44
C ASP A 376 -23.13 22.13 -17.48
N ALA A 377 -22.33 22.52 -18.48
CA ALA A 377 -21.90 23.92 -18.67
C ALA A 377 -23.04 24.94 -18.92
N SER A 378 -24.28 24.49 -19.14
CA SER A 378 -25.48 25.35 -19.20
C SER A 378 -26.22 25.43 -17.85
N HIS A 379 -25.65 24.83 -16.82
CA HIS A 379 -26.21 24.58 -15.49
C HIS A 379 -27.46 23.69 -15.50
N ALA A 380 -27.65 22.87 -16.55
CA ALA A 380 -28.73 21.90 -16.60
C ALA A 380 -28.33 20.63 -15.82
N VAL A 381 -29.21 20.18 -14.92
CA VAL A 381 -28.99 18.96 -14.14
C VAL A 381 -29.02 17.74 -15.06
N VAL A 382 -27.91 17.01 -15.12
CA VAL A 382 -27.75 15.78 -15.90
C VAL A 382 -27.87 14.52 -15.04
N ALA A 383 -27.52 14.60 -13.76
CA ALA A 383 -27.72 13.56 -12.75
C ALA A 383 -27.90 14.19 -11.36
N GLU A 384 -28.54 13.47 -10.43
CA GLU A 384 -28.70 13.89 -9.04
C GLU A 384 -28.78 12.66 -8.12
N GLY A 385 -28.42 12.82 -6.84
CA GLY A 385 -28.41 11.72 -5.87
C GLY A 385 -28.13 12.17 -4.44
N GLU A 386 -27.80 11.20 -3.58
CA GLU A 386 -27.34 11.42 -2.21
C GLU A 386 -25.88 10.95 -2.08
N ALA A 387 -25.06 11.68 -1.33
CA ALA A 387 -23.68 11.33 -1.00
C ALA A 387 -23.63 10.27 0.10
N THR A 388 -22.55 9.49 0.15
CA THR A 388 -22.35 8.42 1.13
C THR A 388 -21.43 8.90 2.25
N PRO A 389 -21.88 9.01 3.52
CA PRO A 389 -21.02 9.38 4.62
C PRO A 389 -19.88 8.37 4.82
N ALA A 390 -18.64 8.84 4.75
CA ALA A 390 -17.43 8.04 4.97
C ALA A 390 -16.86 8.23 6.40
N GLY A 391 -17.14 9.38 7.02
CA GLY A 391 -16.66 9.71 8.37
C GLY A 391 -15.37 10.51 8.32
N VAL A 392 -14.56 10.45 9.38
CA VAL A 392 -13.24 11.10 9.42
C VAL A 392 -12.26 10.28 8.60
N ASP A 393 -11.73 10.89 7.55
CA ASP A 393 -10.64 10.34 6.75
C ASP A 393 -9.32 10.39 7.54
N PRO A 394 -8.57 9.28 7.65
CA PRO A 394 -7.48 9.17 8.63
C PRO A 394 -6.20 9.90 8.21
N THR A 395 -6.01 10.19 6.92
CA THR A 395 -4.78 10.82 6.39
C THR A 395 -4.95 12.33 6.16
N SER A 396 -6.18 12.83 6.04
CA SER A 396 -6.52 14.27 6.03
C SER A 396 -7.08 14.80 7.36
N GLN A 397 -7.57 13.93 8.25
CA GLN A 397 -8.33 14.27 9.47
C GLN A 397 -9.63 15.05 9.23
N LEU A 398 -10.13 15.11 7.99
CA LEU A 398 -11.39 15.78 7.63
C LEU A 398 -12.58 14.83 7.70
N THR A 399 -13.75 15.29 8.16
CA THR A 399 -15.00 14.54 7.99
C THR A 399 -15.50 14.68 6.56
N VAL A 400 -15.77 13.56 5.88
CA VAL A 400 -16.07 13.51 4.45
C VAL A 400 -17.23 12.58 4.09
N GLN A 401 -17.83 12.86 2.94
CA GLN A 401 -18.75 11.98 2.21
C GLN A 401 -18.25 11.76 0.78
N THR A 402 -18.58 10.62 0.18
CA THR A 402 -18.23 10.32 -1.22
C THR A 402 -19.46 10.37 -2.14
N ILE A 403 -19.25 10.79 -3.38
CA ILE A 403 -20.26 10.82 -4.44
C ILE A 403 -19.76 9.92 -5.58
N ASP A 404 -20.58 8.96 -6.00
CA ASP A 404 -20.38 8.15 -7.20
C ASP A 404 -21.37 8.59 -8.28
N PHE A 405 -20.86 8.97 -9.45
CA PHE A 405 -21.63 9.34 -10.63
C PHE A 405 -21.14 8.58 -11.88
N SER A 406 -20.54 7.40 -11.69
CA SER A 406 -19.93 6.57 -12.74
C SER A 406 -20.89 6.19 -13.88
N ASP A 407 -22.19 6.08 -13.58
CA ASP A 407 -23.28 5.84 -14.54
C ASP A 407 -23.41 6.95 -15.62
N VAL A 408 -22.84 8.15 -15.39
CA VAL A 408 -22.83 9.24 -16.36
C VAL A 408 -21.71 8.99 -17.38
N THR A 409 -22.12 8.71 -18.62
CA THR A 409 -21.22 8.39 -19.75
C THR A 409 -21.30 9.42 -20.89
N ALA A 410 -22.06 10.50 -20.71
CA ALA A 410 -22.22 11.54 -21.71
C ALA A 410 -20.98 12.45 -21.77
N ALA A 411 -20.20 12.33 -22.84
CA ALA A 411 -19.06 13.20 -23.07
C ALA A 411 -19.47 14.69 -23.14
N GLY A 412 -18.64 15.56 -22.56
CA GLY A 412 -18.91 16.98 -22.41
C GLY A 412 -17.82 17.70 -21.62
N GLN A 413 -17.91 19.03 -21.59
CA GLN A 413 -16.92 19.91 -20.97
C GLN A 413 -17.63 20.85 -19.99
N GLY A 414 -16.96 21.26 -18.91
CA GLY A 414 -17.50 22.18 -17.91
C GLY A 414 -18.64 21.59 -17.07
N TYR A 415 -18.58 20.30 -16.76
CA TYR A 415 -19.44 19.71 -15.75
C TYR A 415 -19.07 20.22 -14.35
N THR A 416 -20.06 20.43 -13.47
CA THR A 416 -19.83 20.77 -12.06
C THR A 416 -20.73 19.95 -11.16
N LEU A 417 -20.20 19.50 -10.01
CA LEU A 417 -21.02 18.96 -8.92
C LEU A 417 -21.46 20.10 -8.01
N VAL A 418 -22.74 20.10 -7.63
CA VAL A 418 -23.34 21.08 -6.73
C VAL A 418 -23.90 20.36 -5.50
N VAL A 419 -23.54 20.84 -4.31
CA VAL A 419 -23.95 20.29 -3.02
C VAL A 419 -24.39 21.43 -2.12
N GLY A 420 -25.70 21.58 -1.90
CA GLY A 420 -26.23 22.75 -1.20
C GLY A 420 -26.01 24.04 -1.99
N GLU A 421 -25.19 24.95 -1.47
CA GLU A 421 -24.77 26.18 -2.15
C GLU A 421 -23.36 26.05 -2.79
N ASP A 422 -22.60 25.02 -2.40
CA ASP A 422 -21.24 24.75 -2.86
C ASP A 422 -21.20 24.12 -4.26
N ARG A 423 -20.09 24.38 -4.97
CA ARG A 423 -19.83 23.87 -6.32
C ARG A 423 -18.38 23.38 -6.43
N SER A 424 -18.17 22.28 -7.15
CA SER A 424 -16.83 21.85 -7.54
C SER A 424 -16.21 22.79 -8.57
N ASP A 425 -14.90 22.69 -8.73
CA ASP A 425 -14.24 23.08 -9.97
C ASP A 425 -14.91 22.43 -11.20
N PRO A 426 -14.94 23.11 -12.37
CA PRO A 426 -15.44 22.55 -13.62
C PRO A 426 -14.50 21.49 -14.19
N PHE A 427 -15.05 20.39 -14.70
CA PHE A 427 -14.28 19.27 -15.24
C PHE A 427 -14.86 18.69 -16.54
N ALA A 428 -14.09 17.83 -17.22
CA ALA A 428 -14.50 17.15 -18.45
C ALA A 428 -15.08 15.74 -18.21
N ILE A 429 -15.86 15.24 -19.17
CA ILE A 429 -16.05 13.80 -19.39
C ILE A 429 -15.71 13.52 -20.84
N GLY A 430 -14.71 12.69 -21.11
CA GLY A 430 -14.15 12.47 -22.46
C GLY A 430 -13.22 11.27 -22.49
N ASP A 431 -12.89 10.80 -23.70
CA ASP A 431 -12.07 9.59 -23.91
C ASP A 431 -10.62 9.94 -24.34
N ASP A 432 -10.38 11.22 -24.63
CA ASP A 432 -9.17 11.85 -25.16
C ASP A 432 -8.46 12.77 -24.12
N LEU A 433 -8.90 12.73 -22.86
CA LEU A 433 -8.46 13.67 -21.82
C LEU A 433 -6.98 13.56 -21.44
N TYR A 434 -6.37 12.40 -21.66
CA TYR A 434 -5.02 12.07 -21.23
C TYR A 434 -4.01 12.01 -22.39
N GLU A 435 -4.44 12.24 -23.65
CA GLU A 435 -3.60 12.16 -24.85
C GLU A 435 -2.49 13.22 -24.83
N GLN A 436 -2.86 14.50 -24.66
CA GLN A 436 -1.89 15.59 -24.49
C GLN A 436 -1.09 15.44 -23.19
N PHE A 437 -1.69 14.89 -22.14
CA PHE A 437 -1.02 14.71 -20.86
C PHE A 437 0.11 13.66 -20.97
N ARG A 438 -0.12 12.59 -21.75
CA ARG A 438 0.90 11.60 -22.08
C ARG A 438 2.09 12.26 -22.78
N TYR A 439 1.80 13.10 -23.77
CA TYR A 439 2.79 13.86 -24.53
C TYR A 439 3.62 14.78 -23.62
N ASP A 440 2.96 15.61 -22.80
CA ASP A 440 3.64 16.57 -21.93
C ASP A 440 4.53 15.87 -20.89
N ALA A 441 4.04 14.79 -20.27
CA ALA A 441 4.79 14.03 -19.27
C ALA A 441 6.02 13.30 -19.84
N LEU A 442 5.99 12.91 -21.12
CA LEU A 442 7.15 12.34 -21.84
C LEU A 442 8.12 13.42 -22.32
N ASN A 443 7.63 14.56 -22.79
CA ASN A 443 8.47 15.68 -23.26
C ASN A 443 9.17 16.44 -22.14
N TYR A 444 8.82 16.18 -20.87
CA TYR A 444 9.56 16.68 -19.69
C TYR A 444 11.09 16.42 -19.76
N TYR A 445 11.49 15.26 -20.27
CA TYR A 445 12.87 14.80 -20.17
C TYR A 445 13.85 15.58 -21.05
N TYR A 446 13.43 16.01 -22.24
CA TYR A 446 14.32 16.74 -23.15
C TYR A 446 14.81 18.08 -22.55
N PRO A 447 13.96 18.96 -21.98
CA PRO A 447 14.39 20.20 -21.33
C PRO A 447 15.21 20.03 -20.04
N VAL A 448 15.24 18.84 -19.43
CA VAL A 448 16.15 18.51 -18.32
C VAL A 448 17.46 17.83 -18.76
N ARG A 449 17.67 17.54 -20.06
CA ARG A 449 18.96 17.00 -20.55
C ARG A 449 20.14 17.94 -20.28
N SER A 450 21.12 17.48 -19.51
CA SER A 450 22.43 18.11 -19.38
C SER A 450 23.27 17.93 -20.65
N GLY A 451 24.25 18.79 -20.89
CA GLY A 451 25.20 18.64 -21.99
C GLY A 451 24.73 19.09 -23.38
N ILE A 452 23.44 19.42 -23.54
CA ILE A 452 22.84 19.83 -24.82
C ILE A 452 22.07 21.15 -24.69
N ALA A 453 22.03 21.91 -25.77
CA ALA A 453 21.12 23.04 -25.91
C ALA A 453 19.70 22.52 -26.14
N VAL A 454 18.73 23.20 -25.55
CA VAL A 454 17.30 22.87 -25.66
C VAL A 454 16.66 23.90 -26.60
N ASP A 455 15.93 23.40 -27.58
CA ASP A 455 15.15 24.13 -28.58
C ASP A 455 13.82 23.39 -28.70
N VAL A 456 12.77 23.89 -28.03
CA VAL A 456 11.44 23.24 -27.94
C VAL A 456 10.34 24.15 -28.47
N PRO A 457 9.13 23.64 -28.79
CA PRO A 457 8.07 24.45 -29.38
C PRO A 457 7.60 25.67 -28.55
N ASP A 458 7.90 25.70 -27.25
CA ASP A 458 7.64 26.82 -26.33
C ASP A 458 8.97 27.47 -25.92
N ASP A 459 9.31 28.58 -26.56
CA ASP A 459 10.61 29.29 -26.49
C ASP A 459 10.97 29.81 -25.08
N ARG A 460 10.07 29.68 -24.11
CA ARG A 460 10.33 29.96 -22.69
C ARG A 460 11.25 28.93 -22.04
N TYR A 461 11.34 27.72 -22.59
CA TYR A 461 12.19 26.63 -22.06
C TYR A 461 13.47 26.43 -22.88
N ASP A 462 13.65 27.19 -23.97
CA ASP A 462 14.89 27.23 -24.74
C ASP A 462 16.06 27.65 -23.84
N ARG A 463 17.16 26.90 -23.91
CA ARG A 463 18.38 27.25 -23.16
C ARG A 463 19.66 26.79 -23.84
N PRO A 464 20.78 27.51 -23.64
CA PRO A 464 22.09 27.02 -24.05
C PRO A 464 22.44 25.69 -23.37
N ALA A 465 23.43 25.00 -23.93
CA ALA A 465 23.98 23.80 -23.32
C ALA A 465 24.60 24.12 -21.96
N GLY A 466 24.10 23.45 -20.91
CA GLY A 466 24.67 23.48 -19.58
C GLY A 466 25.69 22.36 -19.38
N HIS A 467 26.71 22.64 -18.58
CA HIS A 467 27.71 21.67 -18.16
C HIS A 467 28.45 20.99 -19.32
N VAL A 468 28.96 21.79 -20.26
CA VAL A 468 29.74 21.35 -21.44
C VAL A 468 31.20 21.81 -21.44
N ASP A 469 31.68 22.40 -20.35
CA ASP A 469 33.05 22.92 -20.21
C ASP A 469 33.93 21.96 -19.39
N GLY A 470 35.25 22.14 -19.47
CA GLY A 470 36.20 21.52 -18.54
C GLY A 470 36.34 22.31 -17.21
N PRO A 471 37.19 21.87 -16.26
CA PRO A 471 37.41 22.57 -14.99
C PRO A 471 37.99 24.00 -15.14
N ASP A 472 38.67 24.28 -16.27
CA ASP A 472 39.17 25.62 -16.63
C ASP A 472 38.15 26.47 -17.43
N GLY A 473 36.89 26.02 -17.54
CA GLY A 473 35.81 26.67 -18.29
C GLY A 473 35.52 28.11 -17.85
N ALA A 474 34.84 28.89 -18.70
CA ALA A 474 34.63 30.30 -18.40
C ALA A 474 33.59 30.53 -17.30
N VAL A 475 32.52 29.72 -17.33
CA VAL A 475 31.42 29.74 -16.35
C VAL A 475 31.29 28.35 -15.74
N ASN A 476 30.73 27.39 -16.48
CA ASN A 476 30.69 25.99 -16.06
C ASN A 476 32.11 25.43 -15.85
N LYS A 477 32.24 24.47 -14.93
CA LYS A 477 33.51 23.83 -14.53
C LYS A 477 33.46 22.30 -14.65
N GLY A 478 32.66 21.84 -15.60
CA GLY A 478 32.25 20.48 -15.89
C GLY A 478 31.15 20.51 -16.96
N ASP A 479 30.68 19.37 -17.47
CA ASP A 479 30.97 18.00 -17.03
C ASP A 479 32.03 17.29 -17.91
N GLN A 480 32.89 18.04 -18.61
CA GLN A 480 34.10 17.50 -19.24
C GLN A 480 35.25 17.41 -18.23
N ASP A 481 36.10 16.36 -18.33
CA ASP A 481 37.33 16.19 -17.55
C ASP A 481 37.14 16.34 -16.01
N VAL A 482 36.04 15.80 -15.49
CA VAL A 482 35.61 15.97 -14.10
C VAL A 482 36.43 15.10 -13.16
N ALA A 483 37.10 15.73 -12.21
CA ALA A 483 37.83 15.06 -11.14
C ALA A 483 36.92 14.59 -9.99
N CYS A 484 37.39 13.61 -9.21
CA CYS A 484 36.71 13.15 -8.00
C CYS A 484 36.64 14.21 -6.90
N LEU A 485 35.54 14.20 -6.13
CA LEU A 485 35.38 14.99 -4.91
C LEU A 485 36.53 14.72 -3.91
N THR A 486 37.05 15.77 -3.29
CA THR A 486 38.06 15.67 -2.23
C THR A 486 37.54 16.20 -0.89
N ALA A 487 38.17 15.76 0.20
CA ALA A 487 37.91 16.29 1.54
C ALA A 487 38.21 17.80 1.69
N ALA A 488 38.93 18.40 0.73
CA ALA A 488 39.17 19.84 0.67
C ALA A 488 38.05 20.59 -0.06
N ASP A 489 37.37 19.96 -1.03
CA ASP A 489 36.18 20.52 -1.68
C ASP A 489 34.98 20.48 -0.70
N ASP A 490 34.76 19.33 -0.03
CA ASP A 490 33.55 19.06 0.77
C ASP A 490 33.67 19.46 2.26
N GLY A 491 34.89 19.77 2.73
CA GLY A 491 35.15 20.36 4.05
C GLY A 491 34.56 19.55 5.22
N ALA A 492 33.58 20.13 5.92
CA ALA A 492 32.95 19.53 7.09
C ALA A 492 31.95 18.41 6.77
N SER A 493 31.46 18.34 5.52
CA SER A 493 30.51 17.33 5.05
C SER A 493 31.19 16.01 4.63
N TRP A 494 32.52 16.01 4.49
CA TRP A 494 33.29 14.88 3.98
C TRP A 494 33.01 13.57 4.75
N SER A 495 32.38 12.64 4.04
CA SER A 495 31.81 11.41 4.59
C SER A 495 32.42 10.12 4.02
N TYR A 496 33.23 10.22 2.96
CA TYR A 496 33.82 9.06 2.26
C TYR A 496 35.07 8.46 2.95
N GLY A 497 35.43 8.93 4.15
CA GLY A 497 36.51 8.38 4.96
C GLY A 497 37.90 8.65 4.38
N SER A 498 38.68 7.59 4.13
CA SER A 498 40.02 7.66 3.52
C SER A 498 40.04 7.37 2.01
N TRP A 499 38.87 7.29 1.36
CA TRP A 499 38.78 7.14 -0.09
C TRP A 499 39.41 8.34 -0.81
N THR A 500 40.20 8.08 -1.86
CA THR A 500 40.77 9.07 -2.76
C THR A 500 40.90 8.49 -4.16
N CYS A 501 40.81 9.32 -5.19
CA CYS A 501 41.07 8.89 -6.56
C CYS A 501 42.57 8.94 -6.93
N PRO A 502 43.02 8.09 -7.87
CA PRO A 502 44.35 8.16 -8.45
C PRO A 502 44.67 9.55 -9.02
N GLN A 503 45.94 9.98 -8.94
CA GLN A 503 46.35 11.30 -9.43
C GLN A 503 46.14 11.38 -10.96
N GLY A 504 45.36 12.37 -11.40
CA GLY A 504 45.03 12.56 -12.83
C GLY A 504 43.90 11.65 -13.32
N TYR A 505 43.11 11.07 -12.40
CA TYR A 505 41.82 10.46 -12.74
C TYR A 505 40.75 11.54 -12.90
N SER A 506 40.07 11.49 -14.03
CA SER A 506 38.92 12.30 -14.40
C SER A 506 38.10 11.54 -15.46
N LEU A 507 36.82 11.89 -15.60
CA LEU A 507 35.95 11.35 -16.64
C LEU A 507 35.27 12.50 -17.40
N ASP A 508 35.01 12.29 -18.69
CA ASP A 508 34.06 13.11 -19.44
C ASP A 508 32.69 12.46 -19.25
N VAL A 509 31.76 13.19 -18.60
CA VAL A 509 30.44 12.70 -18.21
C VAL A 509 29.36 13.72 -18.57
N VAL A 510 29.57 14.45 -19.68
CA VAL A 510 28.56 15.27 -20.35
C VAL A 510 27.39 14.38 -20.82
N GLY A 511 26.17 14.91 -20.82
CA GLY A 511 24.93 14.14 -21.09
C GLY A 511 24.18 13.77 -19.81
N GLY A 512 23.18 12.90 -19.94
CA GLY A 512 22.24 12.53 -18.88
C GLY A 512 21.25 13.65 -18.53
N TRP A 513 20.35 13.40 -17.60
CA TRP A 513 19.37 14.37 -17.11
C TRP A 513 19.86 15.11 -15.85
N TYR A 514 19.47 16.36 -15.71
CA TYR A 514 19.37 17.01 -14.41
C TYR A 514 18.23 16.37 -13.62
N ASP A 515 18.48 16.07 -12.36
CA ASP A 515 17.66 15.16 -11.56
C ASP A 515 16.36 15.77 -11.05
N ALA A 516 16.44 17.02 -10.61
CA ALA A 516 15.41 17.66 -9.82
C ALA A 516 15.35 19.16 -10.13
N GLY A 517 15.07 19.99 -9.11
CA GLY A 517 15.25 21.43 -9.22
C GLY A 517 16.72 21.87 -9.27
N ASP A 518 17.68 20.95 -9.11
CA ASP A 518 19.13 21.19 -9.13
C ASP A 518 19.81 20.73 -10.43
N HIS A 519 21.11 21.04 -10.57
CA HIS A 519 21.92 20.63 -11.73
C HIS A 519 22.71 19.33 -11.49
N GLY A 520 22.48 18.62 -10.40
CA GLY A 520 23.08 17.31 -10.15
C GLY A 520 22.52 16.22 -11.05
N LYS A 521 23.29 15.13 -11.19
CA LYS A 521 22.93 13.94 -11.97
C LYS A 521 23.32 12.69 -11.19
N TYR A 522 22.40 11.75 -10.98
CA TYR A 522 22.53 10.69 -9.97
C TYR A 522 22.14 9.35 -10.56
N VAL A 523 23.05 8.37 -10.54
CA VAL A 523 22.85 7.08 -11.22
C VAL A 523 21.77 6.23 -10.54
N VAL A 524 21.60 6.37 -9.22
CA VAL A 524 20.55 5.66 -8.47
C VAL A 524 19.15 6.20 -8.82
N ASN A 525 19.00 7.52 -8.90
CA ASN A 525 17.69 8.11 -9.17
C ASN A 525 17.33 8.12 -10.67
N GLY A 526 18.31 8.36 -11.54
CA GLY A 526 18.18 8.13 -12.97
C GLY A 526 17.87 6.68 -13.30
N GLY A 527 18.34 5.73 -12.49
CA GLY A 527 18.22 4.29 -12.76
C GLY A 527 16.78 3.80 -12.73
N ILE A 528 16.05 4.10 -11.65
CA ILE A 528 14.60 3.88 -11.60
C ILE A 528 13.87 4.66 -12.69
N SER A 529 14.28 5.89 -12.98
CA SER A 529 13.61 6.76 -13.96
C SER A 529 13.69 6.21 -15.38
N VAL A 530 14.90 5.89 -15.86
CA VAL A 530 15.14 5.36 -17.21
C VAL A 530 14.56 3.95 -17.36
N ALA A 531 14.59 3.13 -16.29
CA ALA A 531 13.92 1.84 -16.27
C ALA A 531 12.42 1.98 -16.49
N GLN A 532 11.76 2.92 -15.81
CA GLN A 532 10.32 3.12 -15.96
C GLN A 532 9.91 3.67 -17.33
N LEU A 533 10.71 4.57 -17.94
CA LEU A 533 10.48 5.00 -19.33
C LEU A 533 10.65 3.82 -20.31
N MET A 534 11.70 3.03 -20.17
CA MET A 534 11.90 1.80 -20.95
C MET A 534 10.76 0.79 -20.73
N SER A 535 10.27 0.62 -19.51
CA SER A 535 9.14 -0.27 -19.19
C SER A 535 7.79 0.26 -19.69
N ALA A 536 7.63 1.57 -19.90
CA ALA A 536 6.44 2.13 -20.57
C ALA A 536 6.40 1.69 -22.04
N TYR A 537 7.55 1.76 -22.72
CA TYR A 537 7.71 1.23 -24.08
C TYR A 537 7.61 -0.30 -24.13
N GLU A 538 8.34 -1.02 -23.27
CA GLU A 538 8.39 -2.49 -23.26
C GLU A 538 7.01 -3.13 -23.01
N ARG A 539 6.14 -2.44 -22.26
CA ARG A 539 4.74 -2.83 -22.08
C ARG A 539 4.00 -2.99 -23.42
N THR A 540 4.24 -2.11 -24.39
CA THR A 540 3.63 -2.18 -25.75
C THR A 540 4.00 -3.48 -26.48
N LEU A 541 5.19 -4.02 -26.21
CA LEU A 541 5.68 -5.25 -26.84
C LEU A 541 5.00 -6.52 -26.28
N HIS A 542 4.29 -6.41 -25.15
CA HIS A 542 3.83 -7.55 -24.35
C HIS A 542 2.34 -7.52 -23.98
N VAL A 543 1.63 -6.42 -24.26
CA VAL A 543 0.24 -6.18 -23.84
C VAL A 543 -0.61 -5.77 -25.05
N ASP A 544 -1.56 -6.62 -25.45
CA ASP A 544 -2.43 -6.44 -26.64
C ASP A 544 -3.28 -5.14 -26.66
N HIS A 545 -3.41 -4.46 -25.52
CA HIS A 545 -4.22 -3.24 -25.35
C HIS A 545 -3.39 -2.02 -24.93
N ALA A 546 -2.06 -2.08 -25.07
CA ALA A 546 -1.19 -0.92 -24.94
C ALA A 546 -0.97 -0.27 -26.32
N SER A 547 -0.95 1.06 -26.40
CA SER A 547 -0.76 1.77 -27.67
C SER A 547 0.72 1.76 -28.09
N ASP A 548 1.04 1.20 -29.25
CA ASP A 548 2.37 1.27 -29.88
C ASP A 548 2.56 2.57 -30.69
N ASP A 549 1.51 3.04 -31.38
CA ASP A 549 1.51 4.31 -32.14
C ASP A 549 1.95 5.53 -31.29
N ALA A 550 1.63 5.57 -29.99
CA ALA A 550 1.98 6.70 -29.11
C ALA A 550 3.49 6.77 -28.75
N PHE A 551 4.19 5.64 -28.82
CA PHE A 551 5.64 5.53 -28.56
C PHE A 551 6.42 5.27 -29.85
N ALA A 552 5.87 5.64 -31.00
CA ALA A 552 6.55 5.48 -32.28
C ALA A 552 7.75 6.46 -32.43
N ASP A 553 8.52 6.25 -33.48
CA ASP A 553 9.50 7.20 -34.02
C ASP A 553 8.78 8.48 -34.52
N GLY A 554 9.21 9.65 -34.07
CA GLY A 554 8.65 10.95 -34.42
C GLY A 554 7.40 11.38 -33.65
N THR A 555 7.29 11.04 -32.36
CA THR A 555 6.16 11.40 -31.48
C THR A 555 6.50 12.40 -30.37
N LEU A 556 7.78 12.69 -30.10
CA LEU A 556 8.25 13.62 -29.07
C LEU A 556 9.07 14.77 -29.69
N ASP A 557 9.19 15.88 -28.96
CA ASP A 557 10.00 17.06 -29.31
C ASP A 557 11.51 16.87 -29.03
N VAL A 558 12.00 15.62 -29.07
CA VAL A 558 13.45 15.32 -29.00
C VAL A 558 14.17 15.89 -30.24
N PRO A 559 15.49 16.14 -30.21
CA PRO A 559 16.15 16.84 -31.31
C PRO A 559 16.01 16.13 -32.65
N ALA A 560 16.06 16.90 -33.74
CA ALA A 560 15.65 16.45 -35.07
C ALA A 560 16.61 15.46 -35.78
N ASP A 561 17.68 15.02 -35.11
CA ASP A 561 18.50 13.87 -35.52
C ASP A 561 18.24 12.59 -34.71
N GLU A 562 17.54 12.68 -33.58
CA GLU A 562 16.82 11.57 -32.94
C GLU A 562 15.42 11.40 -33.54
N SER A 563 14.57 12.42 -33.50
CA SER A 563 13.18 12.34 -33.98
C SER A 563 13.13 12.06 -35.49
N GLY A 564 12.63 10.87 -35.89
CA GLY A 564 12.62 10.40 -37.27
C GLY A 564 13.81 9.52 -37.67
N ASN A 565 14.62 9.03 -36.72
CA ASN A 565 15.80 8.18 -36.98
C ASN A 565 15.47 6.68 -37.19
N GLY A 566 14.23 6.26 -36.88
CA GLY A 566 13.77 4.86 -36.93
C GLY A 566 13.78 4.10 -35.59
N VAL A 567 14.07 4.78 -34.49
CA VAL A 567 14.01 4.34 -33.08
C VAL A 567 12.79 5.01 -32.43
N PRO A 568 12.07 4.35 -31.50
CA PRO A 568 11.10 5.01 -30.63
C PRO A 568 11.69 6.23 -29.90
N ASP A 569 11.08 7.41 -29.99
CA ASP A 569 11.65 8.64 -29.39
C ASP A 569 11.86 8.52 -27.87
N VAL A 570 10.99 7.76 -27.18
CA VAL A 570 11.13 7.44 -25.74
C VAL A 570 12.37 6.59 -25.44
N LEU A 571 12.82 5.77 -26.40
CA LEU A 571 14.08 5.05 -26.29
C LEU A 571 15.27 5.96 -26.62
N ASP A 572 15.18 6.91 -27.54
CA ASP A 572 16.25 7.90 -27.73
C ASP A 572 16.42 8.82 -26.51
N GLU A 573 15.32 9.16 -25.83
CA GLU A 573 15.39 9.83 -24.53
C GLU A 573 16.05 8.93 -23.46
N ALA A 574 15.65 7.65 -23.37
CA ALA A 574 16.28 6.70 -22.45
C ALA A 574 17.77 6.45 -22.78
N ARG A 575 18.16 6.50 -24.05
CA ARG A 575 19.55 6.40 -24.53
C ARG A 575 20.41 7.51 -23.96
N TRP A 576 19.87 8.72 -23.81
CA TRP A 576 20.60 9.89 -23.28
C TRP A 576 21.11 9.67 -21.85
N GLU A 577 20.28 9.05 -20.99
CA GLU A 577 20.66 8.71 -19.61
C GLU A 577 21.56 7.46 -19.55
N LEU A 578 21.29 6.45 -20.39
CA LEU A 578 22.14 5.26 -20.49
C LEU A 578 23.58 5.59 -20.94
N GLU A 579 23.76 6.50 -21.91
CA GLU A 579 25.09 6.96 -22.33
C GLU A 579 25.83 7.70 -21.20
N PHE A 580 25.11 8.48 -20.37
CA PHE A 580 25.67 9.05 -19.14
C PHE A 580 26.07 7.97 -18.13
N PHE A 581 25.29 6.91 -17.95
CA PHE A 581 25.65 5.82 -17.03
C PHE A 581 26.89 5.04 -17.48
N LEU A 582 27.03 4.80 -18.80
CA LEU A 582 28.24 4.23 -19.38
C LEU A 582 29.45 5.13 -19.09
N ALA A 583 29.31 6.45 -19.25
CA ALA A 583 30.36 7.42 -18.94
C ALA A 583 30.74 7.46 -17.44
N MET A 584 29.79 7.17 -16.54
CA MET A 584 30.00 7.11 -15.08
C MET A 584 30.66 5.81 -14.59
N GLN A 585 30.83 4.79 -15.44
CA GLN A 585 31.48 3.53 -15.06
C GLN A 585 33.00 3.69 -14.95
N VAL A 586 33.58 3.27 -13.82
CA VAL A 586 35.02 3.35 -13.54
C VAL A 586 35.80 2.46 -14.52
N PRO A 587 36.69 3.01 -15.37
CA PRO A 587 37.37 2.23 -16.39
C PRO A 587 38.31 1.15 -15.83
N ALA A 588 38.45 0.04 -16.57
CA ALA A 588 39.40 -1.02 -16.22
C ALA A 588 40.85 -0.52 -16.16
N GLY A 589 41.56 -0.86 -15.08
CA GLY A 589 42.91 -0.39 -14.82
C GLY A 589 42.99 1.01 -14.20
N SER A 590 41.88 1.55 -13.65
CA SER A 590 41.87 2.86 -12.97
C SER A 590 42.92 2.94 -11.85
N GLY A 591 43.10 1.83 -11.12
CA GLY A 591 43.90 1.78 -9.89
C GLY A 591 43.19 2.33 -8.66
N MET A 592 41.88 2.62 -8.75
CA MET A 592 41.06 3.06 -7.63
C MET A 592 40.68 1.88 -6.72
N THR A 593 40.71 2.09 -5.41
CA THR A 593 40.32 1.09 -4.39
C THR A 593 39.27 1.64 -3.43
N VAL A 594 38.59 0.76 -2.69
CA VAL A 594 37.56 1.13 -1.69
C VAL A 594 38.10 2.17 -0.69
N SER A 595 39.31 1.97 -0.16
CA SER A 595 39.98 2.91 0.75
C SER A 595 41.49 2.70 0.77
N ASP A 596 42.20 3.39 1.68
CA ASP A 596 43.61 3.14 2.00
C ASP A 596 43.86 1.84 2.78
N THR A 597 42.81 1.18 3.27
CA THR A 597 42.85 -0.04 4.10
C THR A 597 42.07 -1.22 3.51
N ASP A 598 41.31 -1.00 2.44
CA ASP A 598 40.60 -2.02 1.65
C ASP A 598 41.07 -1.91 0.18
N ASP A 599 41.81 -2.93 -0.26
CA ASP A 599 42.49 -2.98 -1.56
C ASP A 599 41.63 -3.58 -2.69
N ARG A 600 40.33 -3.80 -2.44
CA ARG A 600 39.38 -4.18 -3.50
C ARG A 600 39.31 -3.07 -4.55
N SER A 601 39.60 -3.44 -5.80
CA SER A 601 39.53 -2.53 -6.96
C SER A 601 38.09 -2.07 -7.20
N LEU A 602 37.94 -0.80 -7.62
CA LEU A 602 36.67 -0.21 -8.04
C LEU A 602 36.42 -0.27 -9.57
N ASP A 603 37.28 -0.93 -10.34
CA ASP A 603 37.13 -1.06 -11.80
C ASP A 603 35.78 -1.73 -12.17
N GLY A 604 34.96 -1.06 -12.98
CA GLY A 604 33.62 -1.51 -13.36
C GLY A 604 32.49 -1.15 -12.37
N LEU A 605 32.81 -0.64 -11.16
CA LEU A 605 31.79 0.04 -10.35
C LEU A 605 31.43 1.37 -10.99
N VAL A 606 30.29 1.96 -10.61
CA VAL A 606 29.77 3.20 -11.19
C VAL A 606 29.80 4.31 -10.16
N HIS A 607 30.29 5.49 -10.56
CA HIS A 607 30.24 6.70 -9.74
C HIS A 607 28.80 7.00 -9.34
N HIS A 608 28.56 7.24 -8.05
CA HIS A 608 27.18 7.31 -7.55
C HIS A 608 26.38 8.50 -8.10
N LYS A 609 27.06 9.65 -8.24
CA LYS A 609 26.50 10.92 -8.69
C LYS A 609 27.60 11.90 -9.13
N ILE A 610 27.21 12.92 -9.87
CA ILE A 610 28.00 14.12 -10.17
C ILE A 610 27.15 15.35 -9.87
N HIS A 611 27.70 16.28 -9.10
CA HIS A 611 27.07 17.57 -8.84
C HIS A 611 28.11 18.63 -8.42
N ASP A 612 27.61 19.76 -7.94
CA ASP A 612 28.38 20.92 -7.53
C ASP A 612 29.06 20.70 -6.18
N VAL A 613 30.17 21.39 -5.92
CA VAL A 613 30.81 21.43 -4.57
C VAL A 613 30.06 22.32 -3.57
N GLY A 614 28.90 22.86 -3.93
CA GLY A 614 28.02 23.61 -3.04
C GLY A 614 26.74 24.05 -3.72
N TRP A 615 25.64 24.13 -2.95
CA TRP A 615 24.32 24.41 -3.50
C TRP A 615 24.25 25.80 -4.15
N THR A 616 23.66 25.86 -5.34
CA THR A 616 23.33 27.09 -6.06
C THR A 616 21.93 27.60 -5.70
N GLY A 617 21.67 28.89 -5.92
CA GLY A 617 20.35 29.50 -5.71
C GLY A 617 19.40 29.29 -6.89
N LEU A 618 18.12 29.61 -6.68
CA LEU A 618 17.07 29.67 -7.71
C LEU A 618 17.40 30.69 -8.81
N ASP A 619 16.67 30.61 -9.95
CA ASP A 619 16.81 31.51 -11.10
C ASP A 619 18.23 31.48 -11.71
N LEU A 620 18.70 30.26 -11.97
CA LEU A 620 20.02 29.95 -12.50
C LEU A 620 19.89 28.92 -13.64
N LEU A 621 20.13 29.37 -14.88
CA LEU A 621 20.23 28.46 -16.03
C LEU A 621 21.43 27.51 -15.85
N PRO A 622 21.35 26.24 -16.30
CA PRO A 622 22.46 25.30 -16.24
C PRO A 622 23.76 25.79 -16.92
N SER A 623 23.65 26.57 -18.00
CA SER A 623 24.79 27.19 -18.69
C SER A 623 25.41 28.40 -17.97
N ALA A 624 24.74 28.89 -16.93
CA ALA A 624 25.20 29.99 -16.09
C ALA A 624 25.84 29.52 -14.77
N ASP A 625 25.80 28.22 -14.48
CA ASP A 625 26.31 27.66 -13.22
C ASP A 625 27.84 27.84 -13.08
N PRO A 626 28.32 28.58 -12.06
CA PRO A 626 29.74 28.82 -11.86
C PRO A 626 30.43 27.75 -11.00
N GLN A 627 29.70 26.79 -10.44
CA GLN A 627 30.24 25.86 -9.45
C GLN A 627 31.22 24.86 -10.04
N GLN A 628 32.15 24.43 -9.18
CA GLN A 628 33.02 23.32 -9.51
C GLN A 628 32.24 22.00 -9.44
N ARG A 629 32.25 21.24 -10.53
CA ARG A 629 31.65 19.91 -10.63
C ARG A 629 32.61 18.82 -10.13
N ARG A 630 32.07 17.76 -9.51
CA ARG A 630 32.85 16.64 -8.95
C ARG A 630 32.15 15.29 -9.09
N LEU A 631 32.93 14.25 -9.42
CA LEU A 631 32.49 12.86 -9.32
C LEU A 631 32.49 12.41 -7.86
N HIS A 632 31.37 11.90 -7.38
CA HIS A 632 31.28 11.29 -6.04
C HIS A 632 31.77 9.85 -6.05
N ARG A 633 32.11 9.30 -4.87
CA ARG A 633 32.59 7.92 -4.76
C ARG A 633 31.60 6.94 -5.42
N PRO A 634 32.08 5.90 -6.13
CA PRO A 634 31.22 4.81 -6.56
C PRO A 634 30.40 4.19 -5.43
N SER A 635 29.21 3.70 -5.74
CA SER A 635 28.40 2.91 -4.81
C SER A 635 27.92 1.61 -5.46
N THR A 636 27.65 0.61 -4.63
CA THR A 636 27.12 -0.68 -5.09
C THR A 636 25.72 -0.50 -5.69
N ALA A 637 24.86 0.33 -5.08
CA ALA A 637 23.53 0.67 -5.59
C ALA A 637 23.58 1.27 -7.01
N ALA A 638 24.43 2.29 -7.24
CA ALA A 638 24.61 2.90 -8.56
C ALA A 638 25.15 1.90 -9.59
N THR A 639 26.06 1.02 -9.16
CA THR A 639 26.63 -0.02 -10.02
C THR A 639 25.57 -1.01 -10.47
N LEU A 640 24.65 -1.40 -9.58
CA LEU A 640 23.57 -2.32 -9.89
C LEU A 640 22.42 -1.65 -10.67
N ASN A 641 22.18 -0.35 -10.46
CA ASN A 641 21.28 0.46 -11.29
C ASN A 641 21.73 0.49 -12.75
N LEU A 642 23.03 0.73 -13.05
CA LEU A 642 23.58 0.54 -14.41
C LEU A 642 23.40 -0.91 -14.88
N ALA A 643 23.71 -1.91 -14.05
CA ALA A 643 23.61 -3.31 -14.44
C ALA A 643 22.18 -3.71 -14.87
N ALA A 644 21.16 -3.27 -14.14
CA ALA A 644 19.77 -3.52 -14.48
C ALA A 644 19.32 -2.76 -15.72
N THR A 645 19.52 -1.43 -15.74
CA THR A 645 19.06 -0.56 -16.83
C THR A 645 19.78 -0.83 -18.15
N ALA A 646 21.08 -1.07 -18.14
CA ALA A 646 21.81 -1.42 -19.36
C ALA A 646 21.45 -2.84 -19.86
N ALA A 647 21.12 -3.79 -18.97
CA ALA A 647 20.56 -5.08 -19.40
C ALA A 647 19.17 -4.91 -20.05
N GLN A 648 18.29 -4.06 -19.51
CA GLN A 648 17.01 -3.72 -20.12
C GLN A 648 17.18 -3.02 -21.48
N GLY A 649 18.03 -1.99 -21.54
CA GLY A 649 18.38 -1.32 -22.79
C GLY A 649 18.93 -2.30 -23.83
N ALA A 650 19.84 -3.19 -23.45
CA ALA A 650 20.44 -4.16 -24.36
C ALA A 650 19.42 -5.07 -25.07
N ARG A 651 18.30 -5.45 -24.43
CA ARG A 651 17.22 -6.19 -25.10
C ARG A 651 16.33 -5.30 -25.97
N LEU A 652 16.03 -4.07 -25.54
CA LEU A 652 15.14 -3.14 -26.25
C LEU A 652 15.80 -2.53 -27.49
N PHE A 653 17.04 -2.03 -27.38
CA PHE A 653 17.80 -1.48 -28.51
C PHE A 653 18.24 -2.54 -29.52
N ARG A 654 18.21 -3.85 -29.19
CA ARG A 654 18.72 -4.93 -30.07
C ARG A 654 18.16 -4.91 -31.48
N ALA A 655 16.91 -4.48 -31.65
CA ALA A 655 16.22 -4.41 -32.93
C ALA A 655 16.59 -3.17 -33.77
N TYR A 656 17.11 -2.13 -33.12
CA TYR A 656 17.34 -0.79 -33.68
C TYR A 656 18.84 -0.49 -33.84
N ASP A 657 19.59 -0.55 -32.74
CA ASP A 657 21.03 -0.39 -32.68
C ASP A 657 21.66 -1.61 -31.99
N ALA A 658 21.98 -2.61 -32.80
CA ALA A 658 22.59 -3.84 -32.33
C ALA A 658 24.01 -3.67 -31.78
N ALA A 659 24.69 -2.55 -32.05
CA ALA A 659 26.04 -2.27 -31.55
C ALA A 659 25.97 -1.62 -30.16
N PHE A 660 25.12 -0.61 -29.99
CA PHE A 660 24.82 -0.02 -28.67
C PHE A 660 24.23 -1.08 -27.72
N ALA A 661 23.38 -1.97 -28.21
CA ALA A 661 22.88 -3.11 -27.43
C ALA A 661 23.97 -4.11 -26.98
N ASP A 662 25.01 -4.32 -27.78
CA ASP A 662 26.16 -5.16 -27.37
C ASP A 662 27.04 -4.44 -26.32
N GLU A 663 27.21 -3.11 -26.45
CA GLU A 663 27.94 -2.26 -25.50
C GLU A 663 27.25 -2.17 -24.12
N LEU A 664 25.93 -1.94 -24.11
CA LEU A 664 25.12 -1.94 -22.89
C LEU A 664 25.20 -3.29 -22.15
N LEU A 665 25.18 -4.41 -22.87
CA LEU A 665 25.30 -5.74 -22.25
C LEU A 665 26.69 -5.95 -21.64
N GLU A 666 27.78 -5.58 -22.34
CA GLU A 666 29.14 -5.68 -21.80
C GLU A 666 29.32 -4.81 -20.54
N ALA A 667 28.75 -3.61 -20.53
CA ALA A 667 28.75 -2.73 -19.36
C ALA A 667 27.94 -3.31 -18.19
N ALA A 668 26.77 -3.91 -18.46
CA ALA A 668 25.90 -4.52 -17.47
C ALA A 668 26.55 -5.73 -16.79
N GLU A 669 27.11 -6.66 -17.57
CA GLU A 669 27.83 -7.83 -17.05
C GLU A 669 29.07 -7.40 -16.23
N THR A 670 29.78 -6.37 -16.70
CA THR A 670 30.94 -5.77 -16.00
C THR A 670 30.54 -5.14 -14.67
N ALA A 671 29.45 -4.38 -14.65
CA ALA A 671 28.92 -3.72 -13.46
C ALA A 671 28.45 -4.75 -12.42
N TYR A 672 27.69 -5.76 -12.83
CA TYR A 672 27.24 -6.82 -11.93
C TYR A 672 28.40 -7.60 -11.29
N ALA A 673 29.41 -7.97 -12.09
CA ALA A 673 30.63 -8.62 -11.58
C ALA A 673 31.45 -7.69 -10.65
N ALA A 674 31.38 -6.37 -10.85
CA ALA A 674 32.02 -5.39 -9.97
C ALA A 674 31.26 -5.23 -8.64
N ALA A 675 29.92 -5.19 -8.67
CA ALA A 675 29.08 -5.19 -7.48
C ALA A 675 29.28 -6.47 -6.64
N GLN A 676 29.32 -7.66 -7.25
CA GLN A 676 29.62 -8.91 -6.55
C GLN A 676 31.00 -8.91 -5.85
N ARG A 677 31.98 -8.16 -6.38
CA ARG A 677 33.31 -7.99 -5.76
C ARG A 677 33.29 -6.99 -4.60
N VAL A 678 32.45 -5.96 -4.67
CA VAL A 678 32.32 -4.90 -3.68
C VAL A 678 30.84 -4.68 -3.35
N PRO A 679 30.20 -5.61 -2.60
CA PRO A 679 28.76 -5.58 -2.34
C PRO A 679 28.35 -4.60 -1.22
N ASP A 680 29.32 -4.01 -0.52
CA ASP A 680 29.17 -3.28 0.74
C ASP A 680 29.69 -1.82 0.66
N LEU A 681 29.64 -1.20 -0.52
CA LEU A 681 30.08 0.18 -0.74
C LEU A 681 28.88 1.12 -0.89
N TYR A 682 28.36 1.56 0.23
CA TYR A 682 27.17 2.41 0.32
C TYR A 682 27.47 3.90 0.11
N ALA A 683 26.46 4.65 -0.35
CA ALA A 683 26.45 6.11 -0.28
C ALA A 683 25.98 6.52 1.13
N PRO A 684 26.63 7.46 1.83
CA PRO A 684 26.22 7.88 3.17
C PRO A 684 25.30 9.11 3.13
N ALA A 685 24.26 9.15 3.98
CA ALA A 685 23.33 10.29 4.11
C ALA A 685 24.01 11.66 4.20
N SER A 686 25.14 11.75 4.92
CA SER A 686 25.88 13.01 5.07
C SER A 686 26.55 13.52 3.79
N ALA A 687 26.69 12.69 2.75
CA ALA A 687 27.09 13.14 1.41
C ALA A 687 25.99 13.91 0.66
N GLY A 688 24.81 14.10 1.26
CA GLY A 688 23.75 15.00 0.76
C GLY A 688 23.79 16.41 1.34
N ALA A 689 24.70 16.69 2.30
CA ALA A 689 24.67 17.94 3.05
C ALA A 689 25.15 19.18 2.26
N ASN A 690 25.71 18.99 1.06
CA ASN A 690 26.37 20.05 0.29
C ASN A 690 26.35 19.77 -1.22
N GLY A 691 25.66 20.62 -1.99
CA GLY A 691 25.72 20.67 -3.46
C GLY A 691 24.94 19.63 -4.25
N GLY A 692 24.27 18.68 -3.59
CA GLY A 692 23.40 17.70 -4.25
C GLY A 692 22.84 16.65 -3.28
N GLY A 693 21.67 16.08 -3.61
CA GLY A 693 20.93 15.14 -2.75
C GLY A 693 21.71 13.86 -2.40
N PRO A 694 21.48 13.22 -1.23
CA PRO A 694 22.31 12.12 -0.77
C PRO A 694 22.14 10.85 -1.61
N TYR A 695 20.89 10.49 -1.95
CA TYR A 695 20.47 9.19 -2.49
C TYR A 695 21.16 8.02 -1.78
N ASP A 696 21.19 8.10 -0.44
CA ASP A 696 21.83 7.09 0.39
C ASP A 696 20.98 5.84 0.52
N ASP A 697 21.61 4.72 0.22
CA ASP A 697 21.10 3.38 0.46
C ASP A 697 22.19 2.55 1.14
N ALA A 698 21.76 1.73 2.11
CA ALA A 698 22.59 0.86 2.94
C ALA A 698 22.20 -0.63 2.86
N ASP A 699 21.23 -1.00 2.02
CA ASP A 699 20.76 -2.37 1.78
C ASP A 699 20.49 -2.62 0.29
N VAL A 700 21.57 -2.90 -0.45
CA VAL A 700 21.52 -3.16 -1.90
C VAL A 700 20.99 -4.56 -2.29
N SER A 701 20.32 -5.27 -1.37
CA SER A 701 19.91 -6.66 -1.59
C SER A 701 18.87 -6.79 -2.71
N ASP A 702 18.03 -5.77 -2.89
CA ASP A 702 17.04 -5.70 -3.95
C ASP A 702 17.56 -5.13 -5.26
N GLU A 703 18.54 -4.21 -5.28
CA GLU A 703 19.28 -3.88 -6.50
C GLU A 703 19.99 -5.12 -7.06
N PHE A 704 20.54 -5.99 -6.20
CA PHE A 704 21.11 -7.27 -6.65
C PHE A 704 20.05 -8.20 -7.26
N TYR A 705 18.84 -8.21 -6.69
CA TYR A 705 17.70 -8.97 -7.23
C TYR A 705 17.25 -8.44 -8.59
N TRP A 706 17.12 -7.11 -8.71
CA TRP A 706 16.69 -6.44 -9.94
C TRP A 706 17.73 -6.57 -11.05
N ALA A 707 19.01 -6.29 -10.79
CA ALA A 707 20.06 -6.47 -11.78
C ALA A 707 20.16 -7.92 -12.28
N ALA A 708 20.03 -8.91 -11.38
CA ALA A 708 19.99 -10.32 -11.77
C ALA A 708 18.72 -10.66 -12.59
N ALA A 709 17.57 -10.05 -12.28
CA ALA A 709 16.35 -10.20 -13.04
C ALA A 709 16.51 -9.70 -14.48
N GLU A 710 17.02 -8.47 -14.67
CA GLU A 710 17.19 -7.89 -16.01
C GLU A 710 18.24 -8.61 -16.83
N LEU A 711 19.38 -8.99 -16.22
CA LEU A 711 20.40 -9.80 -16.88
C LEU A 711 19.86 -11.18 -17.26
N TYR A 712 19.03 -11.82 -16.43
CA TYR A 712 18.37 -13.07 -16.78
C TYR A 712 17.36 -12.90 -17.93
N LEU A 713 16.51 -11.87 -17.90
CA LEU A 713 15.54 -11.58 -18.96
C LEU A 713 16.22 -11.33 -20.31
N THR A 714 17.38 -10.68 -20.30
CA THR A 714 18.14 -10.32 -21.50
C THR A 714 19.02 -11.46 -22.04
N THR A 715 19.62 -12.29 -21.18
CA THR A 715 20.59 -13.33 -21.60
C THR A 715 20.09 -14.77 -21.51
N ALA A 716 19.09 -15.04 -20.67
CA ALA A 716 18.69 -16.37 -20.22
C ALA A 716 19.85 -17.25 -19.67
N ALA A 717 20.88 -16.64 -19.07
CA ALA A 717 22.02 -17.37 -18.52
C ALA A 717 21.70 -18.04 -17.17
N ASP A 718 22.19 -19.28 -17.00
CA ASP A 718 21.99 -20.12 -15.80
C ASP A 718 22.46 -19.45 -14.49
N GLU A 719 23.44 -18.53 -14.55
CA GLU A 719 24.00 -17.86 -13.37
C GLU A 719 23.06 -16.78 -12.82
N TYR A 720 22.52 -15.91 -13.68
CA TYR A 720 21.52 -14.93 -13.27
C TYR A 720 20.20 -15.60 -12.85
N GLU A 721 19.81 -16.72 -13.48
CA GLU A 721 18.68 -17.52 -12.98
C GLU A 721 18.94 -18.01 -11.55
N ALA A 722 20.15 -18.49 -11.27
CA ALA A 722 20.51 -18.97 -9.94
C ALA A 722 20.51 -17.85 -8.90
N ASP A 723 20.98 -16.65 -9.24
CA ASP A 723 21.01 -15.50 -8.33
C ASP A 723 19.58 -14.95 -8.07
N VAL A 724 18.73 -14.84 -9.11
CA VAL A 724 17.29 -14.51 -8.97
C VAL A 724 16.56 -15.51 -8.06
N LEU A 725 16.88 -16.80 -8.17
CA LEU A 725 16.26 -17.87 -7.35
C LEU A 725 16.89 -18.01 -5.95
N ALA A 726 18.04 -17.39 -5.68
CA ALA A 726 18.75 -17.46 -4.41
C ALA A 726 18.57 -16.21 -3.53
N SER A 727 18.17 -15.08 -4.11
CA SER A 727 17.82 -13.84 -3.38
C SER A 727 16.71 -14.06 -2.36
N GLU A 728 16.73 -13.33 -1.24
CA GLU A 728 15.62 -13.32 -0.28
C GLU A 728 14.35 -12.71 -0.89
N HIS A 729 14.53 -11.67 -1.71
CA HIS A 729 13.49 -11.09 -2.57
C HIS A 729 12.92 -12.07 -3.60
N ALA A 730 13.41 -13.31 -3.74
CA ALA A 730 12.82 -14.32 -4.61
C ALA A 730 11.41 -14.76 -4.15
N ASP A 731 11.17 -14.86 -2.84
CA ASP A 731 9.89 -15.32 -2.25
C ASP A 731 9.31 -14.33 -1.20
N ASP A 732 10.06 -13.30 -0.79
CA ASP A 732 9.64 -12.35 0.25
C ASP A 732 8.55 -11.34 -0.19
N ASP A 733 7.87 -10.80 0.83
CA ASP A 733 6.74 -9.87 0.70
C ASP A 733 7.21 -8.41 0.55
N ILE A 734 7.69 -8.10 -0.67
CA ILE A 734 8.21 -6.79 -1.07
C ILE A 734 7.12 -5.71 -1.24
N TRP A 735 5.84 -6.04 -1.04
CA TRP A 735 4.71 -5.14 -1.30
C TRP A 735 4.41 -4.26 -0.07
N THR A 736 5.25 -3.25 0.12
CA THR A 736 5.22 -2.32 1.27
C THR A 736 4.18 -1.20 1.09
N ARG A 737 3.90 -0.47 2.18
CA ARG A 737 3.06 0.75 2.13
C ARG A 737 3.66 1.89 1.29
N GLY A 738 4.98 1.97 1.18
CA GLY A 738 5.70 2.96 0.37
C GLY A 738 5.83 2.60 -1.11
N ALA A 739 5.17 1.53 -1.57
CA ALA A 739 5.36 0.92 -2.89
C ALA A 739 6.85 0.57 -3.14
N PHE A 740 7.44 1.14 -4.18
CA PHE A 740 8.85 1.03 -4.54
C PHE A 740 9.40 2.43 -4.85
N SER A 741 10.72 2.59 -4.73
CA SER A 741 11.42 3.88 -4.89
C SER A 741 12.85 3.66 -5.38
N TRP A 742 13.62 4.74 -5.51
CA TRP A 742 15.02 4.73 -5.95
C TRP A 742 15.98 3.90 -5.07
N GLY A 743 15.60 3.60 -3.83
CA GLY A 743 16.33 2.73 -2.89
C GLY A 743 15.45 1.62 -2.32
N ALA A 744 14.51 1.14 -3.14
CA ALA A 744 13.63 0.02 -2.85
C ALA A 744 13.09 -0.55 -4.18
N VAL A 745 13.96 -1.12 -5.00
CA VAL A 745 13.76 -1.45 -6.42
C VAL A 745 13.31 -2.90 -6.68
N ALA A 746 13.19 -3.77 -5.66
CA ALA A 746 12.77 -5.17 -5.83
C ALA A 746 11.48 -5.34 -6.66
N ALA A 747 10.55 -4.37 -6.55
CA ALA A 747 9.28 -4.41 -7.26
C ALA A 747 9.45 -4.32 -8.79
N LEU A 748 10.45 -3.58 -9.30
CA LEU A 748 10.73 -3.47 -10.73
C LEU A 748 11.06 -4.85 -11.31
N GLY A 749 12.17 -5.46 -10.85
CA GLY A 749 12.56 -6.81 -11.30
C GLY A 749 11.48 -7.88 -11.04
N ARG A 750 10.67 -7.74 -9.99
CA ARG A 750 9.51 -8.62 -9.76
C ARG A 750 8.43 -8.46 -10.83
N MET A 751 8.10 -7.22 -11.22
CA MET A 751 7.12 -6.92 -12.26
C MET A 751 7.63 -7.35 -13.64
N ASP A 752 8.89 -7.06 -13.96
CA ASP A 752 9.48 -7.39 -15.26
C ASP A 752 9.62 -8.92 -15.45
N LEU A 753 10.01 -9.68 -14.42
CA LEU A 753 9.95 -11.15 -14.45
C LEU A 753 8.51 -11.70 -14.62
N ALA A 754 7.48 -10.94 -14.22
CA ALA A 754 6.07 -11.32 -14.39
C ALA A 754 5.57 -11.06 -15.83
N THR A 755 5.90 -9.90 -16.38
CA THR A 755 5.45 -9.40 -17.70
C THR A 755 6.30 -9.97 -18.84
N VAL A 756 7.62 -9.74 -18.82
CA VAL A 756 8.55 -10.08 -19.91
C VAL A 756 8.63 -11.60 -20.13
N PRO A 757 8.49 -12.10 -21.38
CA PRO A 757 8.52 -13.53 -21.68
C PRO A 757 9.84 -14.25 -21.36
N SER A 758 9.86 -15.01 -20.26
CA SER A 758 10.97 -15.91 -19.89
C SER A 758 10.52 -17.31 -19.47
N GLU A 759 11.49 -18.24 -19.39
CA GLU A 759 11.33 -19.64 -18.98
C GLU A 759 11.58 -19.87 -17.47
N LEU A 760 11.64 -18.78 -16.66
CA LEU A 760 11.94 -18.84 -15.22
C LEU A 760 11.07 -19.89 -14.50
N PRO A 761 11.65 -20.90 -13.81
CA PRO A 761 10.88 -21.98 -13.19
C PRO A 761 9.81 -21.52 -12.19
N THR A 762 10.01 -20.36 -11.55
CA THR A 762 9.11 -19.74 -10.57
C THR A 762 8.18 -18.68 -11.16
N ARG A 763 8.19 -18.41 -12.47
CA ARG A 763 7.43 -17.31 -13.10
C ARG A 763 5.93 -17.29 -12.77
N ALA A 764 5.32 -18.45 -12.60
CA ALA A 764 3.92 -18.57 -12.20
C ALA A 764 3.65 -18.12 -10.74
N ALA A 765 4.64 -18.25 -9.85
CA ALA A 765 4.60 -17.72 -8.49
C ALA A 765 4.90 -16.21 -8.48
N VAL A 766 5.89 -15.76 -9.26
CA VAL A 766 6.20 -14.33 -9.46
C VAL A 766 4.96 -13.55 -9.93
N ARG A 767 4.29 -14.00 -11.00
CA ARG A 767 3.02 -13.41 -11.48
C ARG A 767 1.91 -13.43 -10.42
N ALA A 768 1.87 -14.44 -9.55
CA ALA A 768 0.89 -14.50 -8.47
C ALA A 768 1.21 -13.50 -7.35
N SER A 769 2.50 -13.29 -7.04
CA SER A 769 2.95 -12.30 -6.06
C SER A 769 2.60 -10.88 -6.48
N VAL A 770 2.83 -10.47 -7.74
CA VAL A 770 2.42 -9.14 -8.25
C VAL A 770 0.92 -8.90 -8.07
N VAL A 771 0.09 -9.91 -8.36
CA VAL A 771 -1.36 -9.84 -8.19
C VAL A 771 -1.77 -9.81 -6.70
N GLU A 772 -1.04 -10.47 -5.82
CA GLU A 772 -1.25 -10.40 -4.36
C GLU A 772 -0.87 -9.02 -3.80
N GLY A 773 0.24 -8.43 -4.27
CA GLY A 773 0.63 -7.05 -3.98
C GLY A 773 -0.46 -6.07 -4.41
N ALA A 774 -0.87 -6.10 -5.68
CA ALA A 774 -1.95 -5.27 -6.20
C ALA A 774 -3.29 -5.43 -5.42
N GLN A 775 -3.60 -6.62 -4.91
CA GLN A 775 -4.77 -6.82 -4.03
C GLN A 775 -4.68 -6.09 -2.69
N LYS A 776 -3.47 -5.88 -2.15
CA LYS A 776 -3.27 -5.04 -0.94
C LYS A 776 -3.53 -3.57 -1.25
N TYR A 777 -2.90 -3.04 -2.30
CA TYR A 777 -3.06 -1.64 -2.71
C TYR A 777 -4.52 -1.33 -3.07
N LEU A 778 -5.20 -2.24 -3.79
CA LEU A 778 -6.64 -2.13 -4.08
C LEU A 778 -7.49 -2.10 -2.80
N ALA A 779 -7.14 -2.89 -1.78
CA ALA A 779 -7.87 -2.91 -0.50
C ALA A 779 -7.60 -1.67 0.38
N TRP A 780 -6.44 -1.02 0.21
CA TRP A 780 -6.16 0.29 0.81
C TRP A 780 -6.90 1.41 0.09
N GLN A 781 -6.84 1.44 -1.24
CA GLN A 781 -7.55 2.38 -2.11
C GLN A 781 -9.06 2.41 -1.82
N GLN A 782 -9.69 1.23 -1.68
CA GLN A 782 -11.12 1.11 -1.35
C GLN A 782 -11.49 1.55 0.07
N ALA A 783 -10.52 1.89 0.92
CA ALA A 783 -10.74 2.37 2.29
C ALA A 783 -10.50 3.88 2.46
N GLU A 784 -9.78 4.54 1.53
CA GLU A 784 -9.50 5.97 1.57
C GLU A 784 -10.63 6.77 0.90
N ALA A 785 -11.14 7.82 1.55
CA ALA A 785 -12.30 8.56 1.03
C ALA A 785 -11.95 9.44 -0.18
N PHE A 786 -10.68 9.81 -0.32
CA PHE A 786 -10.12 10.53 -1.47
C PHE A 786 -9.69 9.60 -2.63
N GLY A 787 -9.80 8.28 -2.47
CA GLY A 787 -9.58 7.31 -3.56
C GLY A 787 -8.12 7.05 -3.94
N THR A 788 -7.15 7.58 -3.18
CA THR A 788 -5.72 7.29 -3.35
C THR A 788 -5.37 5.86 -2.92
N ALA A 789 -4.50 5.19 -3.69
CA ALA A 789 -3.98 3.88 -3.34
C ALA A 789 -2.78 3.90 -2.36
N TYR A 790 -2.27 5.08 -1.99
CA TYR A 790 -1.20 5.25 -1.00
C TYR A 790 -1.78 5.57 0.39
N PRO A 791 -1.71 4.64 1.37
CA PRO A 791 -2.33 4.81 2.69
C PRO A 791 -1.40 5.49 3.73
N GLY A 792 -0.35 6.16 3.28
CA GLY A 792 0.77 6.61 4.13
C GLY A 792 1.61 5.46 4.72
N GLY A 793 2.65 5.81 5.46
CA GLY A 793 3.51 4.89 6.21
C GLY A 793 2.77 4.07 7.29
N GLU A 794 3.48 3.29 8.10
CA GLU A 794 2.84 2.52 9.20
C GLU A 794 2.14 3.39 10.24
N ASP A 795 2.62 4.63 10.40
CA ASP A 795 2.09 5.70 11.24
C ASP A 795 1.10 6.63 10.49
N LEU A 796 0.71 6.29 9.26
CA LEU A 796 -0.11 7.08 8.32
C LEU A 796 0.52 8.39 7.84
N SER A 797 1.77 8.67 8.21
CA SER A 797 2.49 9.84 7.70
C SER A 797 2.76 9.74 6.21
N TYR A 798 2.88 10.89 5.55
CA TYR A 798 3.28 10.97 4.15
C TYR A 798 4.75 11.38 4.10
N GLU A 799 5.51 10.77 3.20
CA GLU A 799 6.96 10.99 3.05
C GLU A 799 7.25 11.94 1.87
N TRP A 800 8.48 12.45 1.77
CA TRP A 800 8.90 13.27 0.62
C TRP A 800 8.75 12.46 -0.67
N GLY A 801 8.01 12.99 -1.65
CA GLY A 801 7.69 12.26 -2.87
C GLY A 801 6.46 11.35 -2.74
N SER A 802 5.54 11.62 -1.81
CA SER A 802 4.30 10.85 -1.63
C SER A 802 3.48 10.71 -2.93
N ASN A 803 3.48 11.71 -3.82
CA ASN A 803 2.85 11.59 -5.14
C ASN A 803 3.51 10.54 -6.03
N SER A 804 4.84 10.37 -5.95
CA SER A 804 5.54 9.26 -6.62
C SER A 804 5.17 7.92 -6.00
N MET A 805 4.92 7.84 -4.69
CA MET A 805 4.42 6.62 -4.05
C MET A 805 3.00 6.26 -4.50
N VAL A 806 2.13 7.26 -4.75
CA VAL A 806 0.83 7.07 -5.42
C VAL A 806 1.02 6.55 -6.84
N LEU A 807 1.92 7.14 -7.63
CA LEU A 807 2.19 6.75 -9.02
C LEU A 807 2.82 5.35 -9.12
N ASN A 808 3.83 5.01 -8.32
CA ASN A 808 4.45 3.68 -8.28
C ASN A 808 3.46 2.60 -7.80
N THR A 809 2.54 2.93 -6.87
CA THR A 809 1.43 2.05 -6.53
C THR A 809 0.51 1.78 -7.72
N GLN A 810 0.23 2.79 -8.53
CA GLN A 810 -0.56 2.65 -9.75
C GLN A 810 0.14 1.79 -10.80
N VAL A 811 1.46 1.87 -10.95
CA VAL A 811 2.25 0.97 -11.82
C VAL A 811 2.05 -0.49 -11.41
N ILE A 812 2.05 -0.81 -10.09
CA ILE A 812 1.79 -2.18 -9.60
C ILE A 812 0.35 -2.63 -9.93
N LEU A 813 -0.65 -1.78 -9.69
CA LEU A 813 -2.05 -2.06 -9.99
C LEU A 813 -2.27 -2.29 -11.49
N ALA A 814 -1.76 -1.41 -12.32
CA ALA A 814 -1.80 -1.51 -13.78
C ALA A 814 -1.10 -2.78 -14.30
N THR A 815 0.07 -3.11 -13.77
CA THR A 815 0.77 -4.37 -14.09
C THR A 815 -0.09 -5.57 -13.73
N ALA A 816 -0.76 -5.58 -12.58
CA ALA A 816 -1.69 -6.64 -12.23
C ALA A 816 -2.94 -6.69 -13.15
N TYR A 817 -3.43 -5.55 -13.66
CA TYR A 817 -4.43 -5.52 -14.72
C TYR A 817 -3.91 -6.20 -16.00
N ASP A 818 -2.75 -5.81 -16.51
CA ASP A 818 -2.19 -6.39 -17.74
C ASP A 818 -1.92 -7.91 -17.60
N LEU A 819 -1.55 -8.36 -16.40
CA LEU A 819 -1.34 -9.78 -16.10
C LEU A 819 -2.64 -10.61 -16.00
N THR A 820 -3.82 -9.99 -15.80
CA THR A 820 -5.07 -10.68 -15.40
C THR A 820 -6.35 -10.32 -16.18
N GLY A 821 -6.49 -9.08 -16.66
CA GLY A 821 -7.73 -8.51 -17.20
C GLY A 821 -8.78 -8.11 -16.15
N GLU A 822 -8.43 -8.03 -14.86
CA GLU A 822 -9.35 -7.68 -13.76
C GLU A 822 -9.60 -6.17 -13.68
N PRO A 823 -10.78 -5.64 -14.10
CA PRO A 823 -10.98 -4.20 -14.24
C PRO A 823 -10.94 -3.43 -12.93
N ALA A 824 -11.09 -4.11 -11.77
CA ALA A 824 -10.94 -3.46 -10.47
C ALA A 824 -9.57 -2.83 -10.27
N PHE A 825 -8.50 -3.40 -10.85
CA PHE A 825 -7.16 -2.81 -10.80
C PHE A 825 -7.05 -1.57 -11.68
N ALA A 826 -7.53 -1.64 -12.94
CA ALA A 826 -7.55 -0.48 -13.84
C ALA A 826 -8.42 0.67 -13.29
N ALA A 827 -9.56 0.35 -12.65
CA ALA A 827 -10.40 1.33 -11.99
C ALA A 827 -9.68 2.01 -10.81
N ALA A 828 -8.95 1.25 -9.99
CA ALA A 828 -8.17 1.82 -8.88
C ALA A 828 -7.00 2.70 -9.36
N VAL A 829 -6.44 2.44 -10.55
CA VAL A 829 -5.48 3.36 -11.21
C VAL A 829 -6.19 4.65 -11.60
N VAL A 830 -7.27 4.59 -12.40
CA VAL A 830 -8.01 5.79 -12.83
C VAL A 830 -8.48 6.62 -11.63
N GLU A 831 -9.00 5.99 -10.58
CA GLU A 831 -9.44 6.68 -9.37
C GLU A 831 -8.28 7.26 -8.54
N SER A 832 -7.09 6.65 -8.57
CA SER A 832 -5.89 7.23 -7.91
C SER A 832 -5.33 8.43 -8.69
N MET A 833 -5.55 8.52 -10.00
CA MET A 833 -5.28 9.75 -10.76
C MET A 833 -6.19 10.91 -10.34
N ASP A 834 -7.44 10.66 -9.92
CA ASP A 834 -8.32 11.72 -9.41
C ASP A 834 -7.67 12.44 -8.22
N TYR A 835 -6.99 11.71 -7.33
CA TYR A 835 -6.27 12.29 -6.19
C TYR A 835 -5.18 13.26 -6.62
N LEU A 836 -4.39 12.89 -7.63
CA LEU A 836 -3.30 13.73 -8.16
C LEU A 836 -3.83 14.97 -8.90
N LEU A 837 -5.06 14.90 -9.42
CA LEU A 837 -5.70 15.93 -10.24
C LEU A 837 -6.77 16.74 -9.48
N GLY A 838 -6.70 16.81 -8.15
CA GLY A 838 -7.51 17.71 -7.32
C GLY A 838 -8.51 17.05 -6.37
N ARG A 839 -8.77 15.74 -6.47
CA ARG A 839 -9.62 15.00 -5.50
C ARG A 839 -8.83 14.64 -4.24
N ASN A 840 -8.32 15.65 -3.55
CA ASN A 840 -7.52 15.52 -2.33
C ASN A 840 -7.92 16.57 -1.28
N ALA A 841 -7.34 16.46 -0.08
CA ALA A 841 -7.61 17.34 1.05
C ALA A 841 -7.34 18.83 0.78
N LEU A 842 -6.53 19.18 -0.22
CA LEU A 842 -6.19 20.55 -0.59
C LEU A 842 -6.97 21.11 -1.80
N ASN A 843 -7.75 20.27 -2.48
CA ASN A 843 -8.36 20.60 -3.78
C ASN A 843 -7.32 21.03 -4.83
N ASN A 844 -6.09 20.52 -4.78
CA ASN A 844 -5.02 20.99 -5.68
C ASN A 844 -4.62 19.91 -6.66
N SER A 845 -4.53 20.21 -7.96
CA SER A 845 -3.81 19.31 -8.86
C SER A 845 -2.31 19.43 -8.60
N TYR A 846 -1.63 18.31 -8.35
CA TYR A 846 -0.18 18.32 -8.16
C TYR A 846 0.60 18.36 -9.48
N VAL A 847 -0.09 18.46 -10.61
CA VAL A 847 0.49 18.38 -11.95
C VAL A 847 0.34 19.71 -12.67
N THR A 848 1.46 20.33 -13.01
CA THR A 848 1.50 21.61 -13.72
C THR A 848 0.73 21.53 -15.05
N GLY A 849 -0.12 22.53 -15.32
CA GLY A 849 -0.90 22.63 -16.56
C GLY A 849 -2.20 21.81 -16.60
N TYR A 850 -2.42 20.90 -15.64
CA TYR A 850 -3.58 20.01 -15.61
C TYR A 850 -4.49 20.30 -14.42
N GLY A 851 -5.76 20.59 -14.68
CA GLY A 851 -6.75 21.03 -13.68
C GLY A 851 -7.01 22.54 -13.71
N THR A 852 -7.94 23.00 -12.86
CA THR A 852 -8.34 24.41 -12.74
C THR A 852 -7.46 25.19 -11.77
N THR A 853 -6.80 24.49 -10.85
CA THR A 853 -5.71 25.01 -10.02
C THR A 853 -4.69 23.90 -9.84
N PHE A 854 -3.43 24.23 -10.12
CA PHE A 854 -2.34 23.26 -10.08
C PHE A 854 -1.09 23.83 -9.42
N SER A 855 -0.22 22.93 -8.96
CA SER A 855 1.15 23.24 -8.56
C SER A 855 1.89 23.96 -9.68
N SER A 856 2.08 25.27 -9.51
CA SER A 856 2.54 26.22 -10.52
C SER A 856 3.87 26.88 -10.15
N HIS A 857 4.33 26.67 -8.91
CA HIS A 857 5.58 27.20 -8.35
C HIS A 857 6.50 26.06 -7.91
N GLN A 858 6.63 25.01 -8.72
CA GLN A 858 7.50 23.87 -8.37
C GLN A 858 8.97 24.33 -8.21
N HIS A 859 9.68 23.79 -7.21
CA HIS A 859 11.08 24.13 -6.94
C HIS A 859 11.97 23.70 -8.12
N SER A 860 12.43 24.67 -8.90
CA SER A 860 13.44 24.48 -9.95
C SER A 860 14.30 25.73 -10.11
N ARG A 861 15.58 25.53 -10.44
CA ARG A 861 16.50 26.64 -10.75
C ARG A 861 16.24 27.27 -12.13
N TRP A 862 15.74 26.52 -13.11
CA TRP A 862 15.56 27.03 -14.48
C TRP A 862 14.20 26.77 -15.12
N LEU A 863 13.41 25.78 -14.67
CA LEU A 863 12.05 25.57 -15.14
C LEU A 863 11.08 26.44 -14.32
N VAL A 864 11.15 27.75 -14.54
CA VAL A 864 10.35 28.77 -13.84
C VAL A 864 9.66 29.69 -14.86
N PRO A 865 8.34 29.54 -15.11
CA PRO A 865 7.43 28.55 -14.52
C PRO A 865 7.77 27.10 -14.94
N PRO A 866 7.30 26.08 -14.21
CA PRO A 866 7.44 24.68 -14.61
C PRO A 866 6.70 24.39 -15.93
N MET A 867 7.09 23.32 -16.60
CA MET A 867 6.44 22.87 -17.84
C MET A 867 5.11 22.18 -17.55
N PRO A 868 4.14 22.19 -18.49
CA PRO A 868 3.00 21.28 -18.42
C PRO A 868 3.46 19.83 -18.25
N GLY A 869 2.70 19.04 -17.49
CA GLY A 869 2.99 17.61 -17.29
C GLY A 869 4.07 17.29 -16.26
N THR A 870 4.56 18.24 -15.45
CA THR A 870 5.44 17.95 -14.30
C THR A 870 4.65 17.74 -13.01
N VAL A 871 5.03 16.73 -12.21
CA VAL A 871 4.37 16.43 -10.92
C VAL A 871 5.20 16.88 -9.72
N ALA A 872 4.54 17.59 -8.80
CA ALA A 872 5.13 18.00 -7.53
C ALA A 872 5.33 16.81 -6.59
N GLY A 873 6.34 16.85 -5.73
CA GLY A 873 6.61 15.78 -4.73
C GLY A 873 5.41 15.40 -3.87
N GLY A 874 4.54 16.36 -3.57
CA GLY A 874 3.29 16.16 -2.85
C GLY A 874 3.40 16.33 -1.34
N PRO A 875 2.32 16.03 -0.59
CA PRO A 875 2.31 16.24 0.85
C PRO A 875 3.39 15.43 1.57
N ASN A 876 4.09 16.07 2.50
CA ASN A 876 5.15 15.46 3.29
C ASN A 876 4.94 15.84 4.75
N SER A 877 4.64 14.88 5.61
CA SER A 877 4.41 15.09 7.04
C SER A 877 5.58 14.60 7.90
N LYS A 878 6.74 14.30 7.31
CA LYS A 878 7.96 13.94 8.03
C LYS A 878 8.78 15.19 8.35
N ARG A 879 8.48 15.84 9.48
CA ARG A 879 9.17 17.07 9.97
C ARG A 879 10.69 17.08 9.84
N GLY A 880 11.35 15.94 10.05
CA GLY A 880 12.81 15.80 9.90
C GLY A 880 13.35 15.97 8.47
N THR A 881 12.48 16.09 7.47
CA THR A 881 12.81 16.33 6.05
C THR A 881 12.31 17.69 5.54
N TRP A 882 11.62 18.46 6.39
CA TRP A 882 11.03 19.74 5.99
C TRP A 882 12.08 20.80 5.69
N ASP A 883 11.82 21.54 4.62
CA ASP A 883 12.50 22.80 4.30
C ASP A 883 12.13 23.94 5.29
N PRO A 884 12.78 25.11 5.21
CA PRO A 884 12.46 26.25 6.07
C PRO A 884 11.04 26.81 5.88
N VAL A 885 10.42 26.68 4.71
CA VAL A 885 9.04 27.14 4.46
C VAL A 885 8.07 26.26 5.24
N MET A 886 8.16 24.94 5.08
CA MET A 886 7.32 23.98 5.80
C MET A 886 7.52 24.05 7.32
N ASN A 887 8.76 24.24 7.80
CA ASN A 887 9.01 24.46 9.23
C ASN A 887 8.47 25.79 9.77
N GLY A 888 8.42 26.84 8.94
CA GLY A 888 7.87 28.14 9.30
C GLY A 888 6.34 28.15 9.35
N LEU A 889 5.68 27.48 8.39
CA LEU A 889 4.22 27.36 8.34
C LEU A 889 3.66 26.45 9.45
N TYR A 890 4.41 25.41 9.84
CA TYR A 890 3.98 24.42 10.84
C TYR A 890 4.99 24.30 12.00
N PRO A 891 4.91 25.16 13.03
CA PRO A 891 5.79 25.08 14.21
C PRO A 891 5.58 23.78 15.03
N GLU A 892 6.48 23.48 15.98
CA GLU A 892 6.43 22.25 16.78
C GLU A 892 5.15 22.17 17.62
N GLY A 893 4.40 21.08 17.49
CA GLY A 893 3.09 20.89 18.14
C GLY A 893 1.89 21.41 17.35
N HIS A 894 2.12 22.03 16.18
CA HIS A 894 1.11 22.49 15.23
C HIS A 894 1.30 21.82 13.85
N GLU A 895 1.66 20.54 13.83
CA GLU A 895 1.82 19.78 12.60
C GLU A 895 0.50 19.60 11.83
N CYS A 896 0.56 19.83 10.52
CA CYS A 896 -0.49 19.49 9.56
C CYS A 896 -0.87 17.99 9.58
N ALA A 897 -2.13 17.70 9.19
CA ALA A 897 -2.52 16.34 8.84
C ALA A 897 -1.80 15.88 7.56
N PRO A 898 -1.47 14.59 7.39
CA PRO A 898 -0.61 14.12 6.30
C PRO A 898 -0.94 14.63 4.89
N GLN A 899 -2.21 14.58 4.45
CA GLN A 899 -2.61 15.11 3.13
C GLN A 899 -2.60 16.63 3.01
N LEU A 900 -2.60 17.38 4.13
CA LEU A 900 -2.59 18.84 4.17
C LEU A 900 -1.18 19.43 4.25
N CYS A 901 -0.15 18.60 4.45
CA CYS A 901 1.25 19.04 4.58
C CYS A 901 1.90 19.39 3.24
N TYR A 902 1.38 20.39 2.52
CA TYR A 902 1.90 20.85 1.23
C TYR A 902 1.59 22.34 1.01
N VAL A 903 2.46 23.03 0.28
CA VAL A 903 2.28 24.42 -0.18
C VAL A 903 2.87 24.60 -1.58
N ASP A 904 2.17 25.29 -2.48
CA ASP A 904 2.71 25.61 -3.83
C ASP A 904 3.65 26.81 -3.75
N SER A 905 4.90 26.58 -3.34
CA SER A 905 5.95 27.60 -3.27
C SER A 905 7.25 27.09 -3.86
N ILE A 906 7.94 27.96 -4.61
CA ILE A 906 9.23 27.65 -5.25
C ILE A 906 10.36 27.43 -4.24
N GLU A 907 10.17 27.84 -2.98
CA GLU A 907 11.12 27.63 -1.88
C GLU A 907 10.80 26.38 -1.06
N ALA A 908 9.68 25.69 -1.33
CA ALA A 908 9.20 24.55 -0.54
C ALA A 908 9.62 23.19 -1.13
N TRP A 909 10.93 22.98 -1.32
CA TRP A 909 11.46 21.79 -2.01
C TRP A 909 11.05 20.45 -1.38
N SER A 910 10.80 20.41 -0.06
CA SER A 910 10.41 19.17 0.63
C SER A 910 8.99 18.67 0.33
N VAL A 911 8.19 19.48 -0.38
CA VAL A 911 6.81 19.19 -0.79
C VAL A 911 6.51 19.52 -2.26
N ASN A 912 7.22 20.47 -2.86
CA ASN A 912 6.88 21.05 -4.16
C ASN A 912 8.04 21.07 -5.17
N GLU A 913 9.09 20.27 -4.98
CA GLU A 913 10.08 20.05 -6.05
C GLU A 913 9.48 19.28 -7.25
N LEU A 914 10.22 19.22 -8.35
CA LEU A 914 9.98 18.33 -9.51
C LEU A 914 11.20 17.45 -9.71
N THR A 915 11.04 16.20 -10.18
CA THR A 915 12.16 15.27 -10.38
C THR A 915 11.92 14.27 -11.52
N ILE A 916 13.01 13.71 -12.06
CA ILE A 916 12.98 12.62 -13.05
C ILE A 916 12.28 11.35 -12.55
N ASN A 917 12.39 11.00 -11.26
CA ASN A 917 11.81 9.77 -10.72
C ASN A 917 10.34 9.92 -10.26
N TRP A 918 9.80 11.14 -10.22
CA TRP A 918 8.38 11.39 -10.01
C TRP A 918 7.65 11.51 -11.35
N ASN A 919 8.29 12.14 -12.34
CA ASN A 919 7.77 12.20 -13.71
C ASN A 919 7.81 10.84 -14.45
N ALA A 920 8.71 9.92 -14.10
CA ALA A 920 8.83 8.63 -14.80
C ALA A 920 7.60 7.74 -14.61
N PRO A 921 7.10 7.50 -13.38
CA PRO A 921 5.85 6.79 -13.18
C PRO A 921 4.63 7.64 -13.57
N LEU A 922 4.73 8.97 -13.63
CA LEU A 922 3.66 9.81 -14.20
C LEU A 922 3.47 9.51 -15.69
N ALA A 923 4.55 9.58 -16.49
CA ALA A 923 4.51 9.27 -17.91
C ALA A 923 4.01 7.84 -18.17
N TRP A 924 4.43 6.87 -17.34
CA TRP A 924 3.96 5.49 -17.41
C TRP A 924 2.46 5.36 -17.09
N VAL A 925 1.97 5.97 -16.00
CA VAL A 925 0.58 5.85 -15.53
C VAL A 925 -0.37 6.63 -16.43
N VAL A 926 -0.02 7.84 -16.87
CA VAL A 926 -0.81 8.61 -17.82
C VAL A 926 -0.91 7.88 -19.15
N SER A 927 0.17 7.25 -19.63
CA SER A 927 0.13 6.35 -20.79
C SER A 927 -0.86 5.19 -20.60
N PHE A 928 -0.84 4.55 -19.44
CA PHE A 928 -1.78 3.48 -19.11
C PHE A 928 -3.23 3.96 -19.09
N VAL A 929 -3.52 5.12 -18.49
CA VAL A 929 -4.89 5.66 -18.39
C VAL A 929 -5.42 6.10 -19.76
N ASP A 930 -4.58 6.71 -20.58
CA ASP A 930 -4.94 7.11 -21.94
C ASP A 930 -5.20 5.88 -22.86
N ASP A 931 -4.45 4.79 -22.68
CA ASP A 931 -4.76 3.50 -23.34
C ASP A 931 -6.16 2.95 -22.97
N LEU A 932 -6.67 3.27 -21.77
CA LEU A 932 -8.05 2.94 -21.38
C LEU A 932 -9.09 3.88 -21.99
N GLY A 933 -8.69 5.11 -22.34
CA GLY A 933 -9.53 6.17 -22.92
C GLY A 933 -10.11 5.79 -24.28
N ALA A 934 -9.30 5.17 -25.15
CA ALA A 934 -9.75 4.52 -26.39
C ALA A 934 -10.79 3.39 -26.17
N GLY A 935 -11.04 3.04 -24.91
CA GLY A 935 -12.05 2.10 -24.44
C GLY A 935 -11.43 0.74 -24.15
N VAL A 936 -11.63 0.26 -22.91
CA VAL A 936 -11.37 -1.14 -22.54
C VAL A 936 -12.22 -2.06 -23.40
N THR A 937 -11.69 -2.52 -24.53
CA THR A 937 -12.42 -3.43 -25.42
C THR A 937 -12.68 -4.73 -24.67
N ALA A 938 -13.97 -5.05 -24.49
CA ALA A 938 -14.40 -6.16 -23.67
C ALA A 938 -13.97 -7.51 -24.28
N GLN A 939 -12.78 -7.99 -23.90
CA GLN A 939 -12.19 -9.20 -24.46
C GLN A 939 -12.95 -10.44 -23.95
N ALA A 940 -13.60 -11.17 -24.85
CA ALA A 940 -14.25 -12.43 -24.49
C ALA A 940 -13.23 -13.42 -23.90
N PRO A 941 -13.58 -14.24 -22.89
CA PRO A 941 -12.61 -15.05 -22.19
C PRO A 941 -11.82 -16.01 -23.09
N VAL A 942 -10.53 -16.22 -22.80
CA VAL A 942 -9.65 -17.16 -23.53
C VAL A 942 -8.92 -18.05 -22.52
N VAL A 943 -9.00 -19.38 -22.67
CA VAL A 943 -8.38 -20.32 -21.71
C VAL A 943 -6.87 -20.35 -21.88
N THR A 944 -6.15 -19.74 -20.94
CA THR A 944 -4.68 -19.64 -20.89
C THR A 944 -4.03 -20.86 -20.24
N THR A 945 -4.71 -21.58 -19.32
CA THR A 945 -4.21 -22.82 -18.71
C THR A 945 -5.23 -23.94 -18.73
N GLN A 946 -4.84 -25.10 -19.29
CA GLN A 946 -5.69 -26.28 -19.42
C GLN A 946 -5.50 -27.28 -18.27
N PRO A 947 -6.57 -27.92 -17.74
CA PRO A 947 -6.46 -28.84 -16.62
C PRO A 947 -5.94 -30.24 -17.03
N ALA A 948 -4.91 -30.71 -16.31
CA ALA A 948 -4.29 -32.01 -16.54
C ALA A 948 -5.08 -33.20 -15.92
N SER A 949 -5.00 -34.38 -16.54
CA SER A 949 -5.60 -35.61 -16.00
C SER A 949 -4.76 -36.25 -14.90
N VAL A 950 -5.34 -36.47 -13.72
CA VAL A 950 -4.64 -36.95 -12.50
C VAL A 950 -4.98 -38.39 -12.11
N THR A 951 -3.96 -39.15 -11.67
CA THR A 951 -4.09 -40.54 -11.20
C THR A 951 -3.58 -40.73 -9.78
N VAL A 952 -4.49 -40.86 -8.81
CA VAL A 952 -4.16 -40.89 -7.37
C VAL A 952 -4.64 -42.17 -6.67
N ALA A 953 -4.24 -42.39 -5.41
CA ALA A 953 -4.69 -43.51 -4.60
C ALA A 953 -6.15 -43.34 -4.12
N LEU A 954 -6.83 -44.45 -3.82
CA LEU A 954 -8.18 -44.40 -3.23
C LEU A 954 -8.13 -43.69 -1.86
N GLY A 955 -8.91 -42.63 -1.69
CA GLY A 955 -8.95 -41.78 -0.49
C GLY A 955 -8.07 -40.53 -0.56
N ALA A 956 -7.14 -40.44 -1.52
CA ALA A 956 -6.29 -39.25 -1.70
C ALA A 956 -7.06 -38.06 -2.30
N LYS A 957 -6.48 -36.86 -2.21
CA LYS A 957 -6.94 -35.68 -2.97
C LYS A 957 -6.38 -35.72 -4.39
N ALA A 958 -7.16 -35.23 -5.34
CA ALA A 958 -6.79 -35.00 -6.73
C ALA A 958 -7.13 -33.54 -7.06
N THR A 959 -6.17 -32.80 -7.58
CA THR A 959 -6.30 -31.36 -7.86
C THR A 959 -6.26 -31.13 -9.37
N PHE A 960 -7.08 -30.21 -9.85
CA PHE A 960 -7.12 -29.71 -11.22
C PHE A 960 -6.97 -28.19 -11.18
N THR A 961 -6.12 -27.63 -12.05
CA THR A 961 -5.92 -26.18 -12.19
C THR A 961 -6.30 -25.75 -13.60
N ALA A 962 -6.90 -24.57 -13.74
CA ALA A 962 -7.21 -23.96 -15.03
C ALA A 962 -7.27 -22.44 -14.87
N ALA A 963 -6.94 -21.69 -15.92
CA ALA A 963 -6.97 -20.23 -15.96
C ALA A 963 -7.46 -19.74 -17.32
N ALA A 964 -7.96 -18.49 -17.36
CA ALA A 964 -8.34 -17.79 -18.57
C ALA A 964 -8.08 -16.28 -18.41
N SER A 965 -7.70 -15.62 -19.50
CA SER A 965 -7.76 -14.16 -19.64
C SER A 965 -9.17 -13.74 -20.09
N GLY A 966 -9.41 -12.44 -20.17
CA GLY A 966 -10.61 -11.80 -20.68
C GLY A 966 -10.95 -10.56 -19.86
N THR A 967 -11.66 -9.61 -20.46
CA THR A 967 -11.96 -8.31 -19.86
C THR A 967 -13.47 -8.04 -19.97
N PRO A 968 -14.22 -7.91 -18.87
CA PRO A 968 -13.81 -8.15 -17.48
C PRO A 968 -13.29 -9.56 -17.21
N ALA A 969 -12.45 -9.70 -16.19
CA ALA A 969 -11.89 -10.97 -15.74
C ALA A 969 -12.99 -12.06 -15.56
N PRO A 970 -12.77 -13.27 -16.08
CA PRO A 970 -13.81 -14.28 -16.10
C PRO A 970 -13.91 -15.05 -14.78
N THR A 971 -15.09 -14.98 -14.16
CA THR A 971 -15.46 -15.90 -13.07
C THR A 971 -15.40 -17.35 -13.53
N VAL A 972 -14.76 -18.22 -12.74
CA VAL A 972 -14.65 -19.65 -13.06
C VAL A 972 -15.73 -20.48 -12.36
N THR A 973 -16.32 -21.44 -13.07
CA THR A 973 -17.15 -22.50 -12.48
C THR A 973 -16.68 -23.87 -12.93
N TRP A 974 -16.50 -24.79 -11.99
CA TRP A 974 -16.12 -26.16 -12.33
C TRP A 974 -17.33 -27.03 -12.64
N GLN A 975 -17.21 -27.84 -13.69
CA GLN A 975 -18.20 -28.84 -14.06
C GLN A 975 -17.61 -30.25 -14.02
N TRP A 976 -18.42 -31.23 -13.66
CA TRP A 976 -18.06 -32.65 -13.68
C TRP A 976 -19.07 -33.49 -14.47
N ARG A 977 -18.61 -34.61 -15.02
CA ARG A 977 -19.50 -35.67 -15.57
C ARG A 977 -18.93 -37.07 -15.33
N ALA A 978 -19.81 -38.07 -15.41
CA ALA A 978 -19.39 -39.45 -15.66
C ALA A 978 -18.97 -39.60 -17.14
N PRO A 979 -18.15 -40.60 -17.52
CA PRO A 979 -17.83 -40.89 -18.92
C PRO A 979 -19.08 -40.98 -19.80
N GLY A 980 -19.18 -40.13 -20.83
CA GLY A 980 -20.34 -40.07 -21.72
C GLY A 980 -21.63 -39.52 -21.11
N GLY A 981 -21.59 -38.99 -19.88
CA GLY A 981 -22.75 -38.36 -19.22
C GLY A 981 -22.89 -36.86 -19.52
N THR A 982 -23.93 -36.24 -18.94
CA THR A 982 -24.11 -34.78 -18.96
C THR A 982 -23.23 -34.09 -17.93
N TRP A 983 -22.81 -32.85 -18.24
CA TRP A 983 -22.09 -31.98 -17.31
C TRP A 983 -23.00 -31.50 -16.19
N LYS A 984 -22.41 -31.35 -14.99
CA LYS A 984 -23.05 -30.85 -13.77
C LYS A 984 -22.09 -29.94 -13.03
N THR A 985 -22.55 -28.78 -12.58
CA THR A 985 -21.73 -27.86 -11.76
C THR A 985 -21.27 -28.54 -10.47
N VAL A 986 -20.03 -28.28 -10.07
CA VAL A 986 -19.53 -28.53 -8.73
C VAL A 986 -19.92 -27.33 -7.88
N ALA A 987 -20.89 -27.49 -6.98
CA ALA A 987 -21.41 -26.38 -6.17
C ALA A 987 -20.29 -25.75 -5.31
N GLY A 988 -20.19 -24.42 -5.34
CA GLY A 988 -19.19 -23.65 -4.59
C GLY A 988 -17.76 -23.71 -5.13
N ALA A 989 -17.51 -24.31 -6.30
CA ALA A 989 -16.18 -24.36 -6.90
C ALA A 989 -15.95 -23.18 -7.85
N THR A 990 -15.59 -22.04 -7.27
CA THR A 990 -15.32 -20.75 -7.95
C THR A 990 -13.84 -20.36 -7.98
N SER A 991 -12.94 -21.25 -7.58
CA SER A 991 -11.49 -21.04 -7.62
C SER A 991 -10.87 -21.61 -8.92
N PRO A 992 -9.77 -21.04 -9.44
CA PRO A 992 -8.93 -21.64 -10.48
C PRO A 992 -8.43 -23.06 -10.17
N SER A 993 -8.50 -23.49 -8.90
CA SER A 993 -8.12 -24.82 -8.45
C SER A 993 -9.32 -25.62 -7.90
N LEU A 994 -9.55 -26.82 -8.45
CA LEU A 994 -10.55 -27.78 -7.97
C LEU A 994 -9.89 -28.98 -7.30
N THR A 995 -10.13 -29.16 -6.00
CA THR A 995 -9.68 -30.33 -5.24
C THR A 995 -10.82 -31.34 -4.97
N VAL A 996 -10.67 -32.58 -5.45
CA VAL A 996 -11.64 -33.67 -5.29
C VAL A 996 -11.04 -34.87 -4.54
N THR A 997 -11.78 -35.45 -3.60
CA THR A 997 -11.38 -36.73 -2.98
C THR A 997 -11.62 -37.91 -3.94
N ALA A 998 -10.58 -38.71 -4.17
CA ALA A 998 -10.60 -39.90 -5.01
C ALA A 998 -11.36 -41.06 -4.33
N THR A 999 -12.44 -41.53 -4.95
CA THR A 999 -13.33 -42.58 -4.45
C THR A 999 -13.73 -43.52 -5.58
N ALA A 1000 -14.32 -44.67 -5.25
CA ALA A 1000 -14.88 -45.56 -6.26
C ALA A 1000 -15.96 -44.91 -7.14
N ALA A 1001 -16.61 -43.84 -6.68
CA ALA A 1001 -17.63 -43.09 -7.41
C ALA A 1001 -17.07 -41.91 -8.21
N THR A 1002 -15.78 -41.58 -8.05
CA THR A 1002 -15.06 -40.55 -8.82
C THR A 1002 -14.03 -41.13 -9.80
N ASP A 1003 -13.67 -42.43 -9.72
CA ASP A 1003 -12.83 -43.11 -10.73
C ASP A 1003 -13.46 -43.02 -12.13
N GLY A 1004 -12.75 -42.36 -13.05
CA GLY A 1004 -13.19 -42.09 -14.42
C GLY A 1004 -14.03 -40.83 -14.58
N ARG A 1005 -14.32 -40.03 -13.53
CA ARG A 1005 -15.01 -38.75 -13.72
C ARG A 1005 -14.16 -37.78 -14.51
N GLN A 1006 -14.85 -37.00 -15.33
CA GLN A 1006 -14.30 -35.93 -16.14
C GLN A 1006 -14.63 -34.57 -15.53
N TYR A 1007 -13.70 -33.63 -15.62
CA TYR A 1007 -13.77 -32.28 -15.07
C TYR A 1007 -13.37 -31.26 -16.14
N ARG A 1008 -13.98 -30.07 -16.10
CA ARG A 1008 -13.59 -28.90 -16.90
C ARG A 1008 -13.93 -27.62 -16.13
N ALA A 1009 -13.20 -26.56 -16.40
CA ALA A 1009 -13.54 -25.20 -15.99
C ALA A 1009 -14.39 -24.52 -17.08
N VAL A 1010 -15.28 -23.62 -16.66
CA VAL A 1010 -16.06 -22.72 -17.52
C VAL A 1010 -15.88 -21.31 -16.99
N PHE A 1011 -15.28 -20.45 -17.81
CA PHE A 1011 -14.87 -19.09 -17.51
C PHE A 1011 -15.88 -18.12 -18.12
N THR A 1012 -16.46 -17.22 -17.32
CA THR A 1012 -17.61 -16.39 -17.72
C THR A 1012 -17.42 -14.94 -17.27
N SER A 1013 -17.56 -14.01 -18.21
CA SER A 1013 -17.63 -12.57 -17.96
C SER A 1013 -18.80 -11.94 -18.74
N SER A 1014 -19.01 -10.64 -18.64
CA SER A 1014 -19.97 -9.92 -19.49
C SER A 1014 -19.60 -9.98 -20.98
N ALA A 1015 -18.30 -10.08 -21.30
CA ALA A 1015 -17.79 -10.18 -22.67
C ALA A 1015 -18.00 -11.55 -23.33
N GLY A 1016 -18.18 -12.62 -22.55
CA GLY A 1016 -18.44 -13.94 -23.14
C GLY A 1016 -18.20 -15.13 -22.21
N THR A 1017 -17.91 -16.29 -22.80
CA THR A 1017 -17.67 -17.52 -22.05
C THR A 1017 -16.68 -18.44 -22.75
N ALA A 1018 -15.65 -18.89 -22.01
CA ALA A 1018 -14.72 -19.92 -22.45
C ALA A 1018 -14.89 -21.21 -21.66
N THR A 1019 -14.39 -22.32 -22.19
CA THR A 1019 -14.49 -23.63 -21.55
C THR A 1019 -13.21 -24.40 -21.77
N SER A 1020 -12.63 -24.91 -20.69
CA SER A 1020 -11.38 -25.67 -20.75
C SER A 1020 -11.55 -27.04 -21.39
N ASP A 1021 -10.41 -27.63 -21.75
CA ASP A 1021 -10.27 -29.05 -22.04
C ASP A 1021 -10.70 -29.94 -20.87
N VAL A 1022 -10.88 -31.22 -21.17
CA VAL A 1022 -11.47 -32.21 -20.28
C VAL A 1022 -10.43 -33.06 -19.57
N ALA A 1023 -10.18 -32.76 -18.30
CA ALA A 1023 -9.36 -33.57 -17.41
C ALA A 1023 -10.11 -34.81 -16.89
N THR A 1024 -9.42 -35.92 -16.63
CA THR A 1024 -10.00 -37.15 -16.08
C THR A 1024 -9.35 -37.56 -14.77
N LEU A 1025 -10.14 -37.78 -13.71
CA LEU A 1025 -9.69 -38.41 -12.47
C LEU A 1025 -9.61 -39.93 -12.65
N ARG A 1026 -8.46 -40.53 -12.33
CA ARG A 1026 -8.31 -42.00 -12.29
C ARG A 1026 -7.87 -42.46 -10.90
N VAL A 1027 -8.49 -43.53 -10.39
CA VAL A 1027 -8.08 -44.16 -9.14
C VAL A 1027 -7.13 -45.31 -9.45
N ARG A 1028 -5.97 -45.30 -8.80
CA ARG A 1028 -4.92 -46.33 -8.92
C ARG A 1028 -5.46 -47.69 -8.48
N ALA A 1029 -5.38 -48.68 -9.36
CA ALA A 1029 -5.81 -50.04 -9.03
C ALA A 1029 -4.83 -50.72 -8.07
N VAL A 1030 -5.39 -51.52 -7.15
CA VAL A 1030 -4.64 -52.28 -6.13
C VAL A 1030 -4.99 -53.75 -6.28
N LYS A 1031 -3.98 -54.59 -6.51
CA LYS A 1031 -4.09 -56.04 -6.69
C LYS A 1031 -4.79 -56.70 -5.49
N PRO A 1032 -5.55 -57.81 -5.67
CA PRO A 1032 -6.23 -58.45 -4.55
C PRO A 1032 -5.23 -59.01 -3.52
N VAL A 1033 -5.54 -58.88 -2.23
CA VAL A 1033 -4.78 -59.49 -1.12
C VAL A 1033 -5.73 -60.31 -0.27
N VAL A 1034 -5.45 -61.59 -0.06
CA VAL A 1034 -6.33 -62.50 0.69
C VAL A 1034 -6.26 -62.18 2.18
N THR A 1035 -7.36 -61.68 2.74
CA THR A 1035 -7.50 -61.29 4.15
C THR A 1035 -8.14 -62.39 5.01
N THR A 1036 -8.78 -63.40 4.40
CA THR A 1036 -9.31 -64.56 5.12
C THR A 1036 -9.17 -65.83 4.29
N HIS A 1037 -8.66 -66.89 4.91
CA HIS A 1037 -8.52 -68.22 4.31
C HIS A 1037 -9.58 -69.20 4.85
N PRO A 1038 -10.02 -70.18 4.04
CA PRO A 1038 -10.96 -71.20 4.50
C PRO A 1038 -10.29 -72.19 5.47
N ALA A 1039 -11.05 -72.62 6.48
CA ALA A 1039 -10.66 -73.65 7.44
C ALA A 1039 -11.16 -75.04 7.00
N SER A 1040 -10.40 -76.10 7.31
CA SER A 1040 -10.81 -77.49 7.06
C SER A 1040 -11.98 -77.88 7.98
N ALA A 1041 -12.86 -78.77 7.51
CA ALA A 1041 -14.09 -79.14 8.21
C ALA A 1041 -14.41 -80.64 8.08
N SER A 1042 -15.17 -81.19 9.03
CA SER A 1042 -15.60 -82.60 9.02
C SER A 1042 -17.06 -82.75 9.47
N ALA A 1043 -17.76 -83.73 8.90
CA ALA A 1043 -19.13 -84.04 9.32
C ALA A 1043 -19.53 -85.50 9.01
N ALA A 1044 -20.68 -85.93 9.56
CA ALA A 1044 -21.29 -87.21 9.23
C ALA A 1044 -21.95 -87.20 7.84
N LEU A 1045 -22.15 -88.40 7.27
CA LEU A 1045 -22.71 -88.60 5.94
C LEU A 1045 -24.08 -87.88 5.78
N GLY A 1046 -24.18 -86.99 4.78
CA GLY A 1046 -25.40 -86.24 4.46
C GLY A 1046 -25.55 -84.89 5.17
N ARG A 1047 -24.58 -84.45 5.98
CA ARG A 1047 -24.54 -83.08 6.52
C ARG A 1047 -23.86 -82.10 5.55
N LYS A 1048 -23.89 -80.80 5.85
CA LYS A 1048 -23.21 -79.74 5.08
C LYS A 1048 -22.17 -79.04 5.95
N VAL A 1049 -21.11 -78.52 5.34
CA VAL A 1049 -20.09 -77.66 5.96
C VAL A 1049 -19.93 -76.37 5.17
N THR A 1050 -19.57 -75.28 5.82
CA THR A 1050 -19.40 -73.96 5.19
C THR A 1050 -17.94 -73.51 5.28
N LEU A 1051 -17.36 -73.14 4.15
CA LEU A 1051 -16.02 -72.57 4.02
C LEU A 1051 -16.15 -71.06 3.73
N ARG A 1052 -15.27 -70.23 4.29
CA ARG A 1052 -15.27 -68.77 4.10
C ARG A 1052 -13.89 -68.29 3.65
N ALA A 1053 -13.85 -67.34 2.72
CA ALA A 1053 -12.63 -66.67 2.29
C ALA A 1053 -12.94 -65.20 1.98
N ASP A 1054 -11.94 -64.32 2.11
CA ASP A 1054 -12.10 -62.89 1.82
C ASP A 1054 -10.79 -62.25 1.31
N ALA A 1055 -10.90 -61.10 0.65
CA ALA A 1055 -9.77 -60.33 0.12
C ALA A 1055 -10.08 -58.82 0.03
N SER A 1056 -9.04 -58.00 0.23
CA SER A 1056 -9.02 -56.57 -0.10
C SER A 1056 -8.51 -56.34 -1.52
N GLY A 1057 -8.65 -55.12 -2.04
CA GLY A 1057 -8.17 -54.69 -3.37
C GLY A 1057 -9.10 -53.65 -4.02
N TYR A 1058 -8.61 -52.89 -4.99
CA TYR A 1058 -9.39 -51.92 -5.75
C TYR A 1058 -9.21 -52.08 -7.27
N PRO A 1059 -10.28 -52.17 -8.08
CA PRO A 1059 -11.68 -52.34 -7.69
C PRO A 1059 -11.91 -53.61 -6.86
N THR A 1060 -13.05 -53.70 -6.17
CA THR A 1060 -13.40 -54.82 -5.28
C THR A 1060 -13.22 -56.17 -5.99
N PRO A 1061 -12.40 -57.11 -5.47
CA PRO A 1061 -12.14 -58.36 -6.17
C PRO A 1061 -13.37 -59.27 -6.28
N THR A 1062 -13.59 -59.83 -7.46
CA THR A 1062 -14.51 -60.96 -7.65
C THR A 1062 -13.87 -62.24 -7.12
N VAL A 1063 -14.69 -63.21 -6.68
CA VAL A 1063 -14.20 -64.50 -6.15
C VAL A 1063 -14.72 -65.68 -6.95
N ARG A 1064 -13.89 -66.70 -7.12
CA ARG A 1064 -14.29 -68.04 -7.58
C ARG A 1064 -13.69 -69.11 -6.67
N TRP A 1065 -14.42 -70.20 -6.43
CA TRP A 1065 -13.89 -71.35 -5.71
C TRP A 1065 -13.36 -72.44 -6.64
N GLN A 1066 -12.32 -73.13 -6.21
CA GLN A 1066 -11.74 -74.29 -6.88
C GLN A 1066 -11.68 -75.49 -5.94
N GLN A 1067 -11.80 -76.70 -6.49
CA GLN A 1067 -11.69 -77.97 -5.78
C GLN A 1067 -10.59 -78.87 -6.35
N GLN A 1068 -9.94 -79.63 -5.48
CA GLN A 1068 -8.94 -80.65 -5.78
C GLN A 1068 -9.35 -81.97 -5.09
N ARG A 1069 -9.51 -83.04 -5.88
CA ARG A 1069 -9.85 -84.38 -5.34
C ARG A 1069 -8.63 -85.03 -4.67
N PRO A 1070 -8.81 -85.94 -3.69
CA PRO A 1070 -7.72 -86.74 -3.15
C PRO A 1070 -6.89 -87.40 -4.25
N GLY A 1071 -5.56 -87.30 -4.17
CA GLY A 1071 -4.63 -87.85 -5.15
C GLY A 1071 -4.52 -87.08 -6.48
N SER A 1072 -5.31 -86.02 -6.69
CA SER A 1072 -5.18 -85.16 -7.87
C SER A 1072 -4.22 -84.00 -7.63
N SER A 1073 -3.38 -83.70 -8.63
CA SER A 1073 -2.58 -82.47 -8.68
C SER A 1073 -3.37 -81.26 -9.18
N THR A 1074 -4.47 -81.46 -9.90
CA THR A 1074 -5.20 -80.38 -10.59
C THR A 1074 -6.28 -79.74 -9.72
N TRP A 1075 -6.49 -78.44 -9.95
CA TRP A 1075 -7.57 -77.65 -9.38
C TRP A 1075 -8.63 -77.39 -10.45
N THR A 1076 -9.90 -77.53 -10.09
CA THR A 1076 -11.04 -77.34 -11.01
C THR A 1076 -12.04 -76.36 -10.42
N ASP A 1077 -12.58 -75.44 -11.23
CA ASP A 1077 -13.52 -74.43 -10.75
C ASP A 1077 -14.84 -75.09 -10.29
N VAL A 1078 -15.32 -74.69 -9.10
CA VAL A 1078 -16.63 -75.07 -8.58
C VAL A 1078 -17.67 -74.18 -9.25
N LYS A 1079 -18.35 -74.72 -10.28
CA LYS A 1079 -19.32 -73.98 -11.09
C LYS A 1079 -20.35 -73.25 -10.22
N GLY A 1080 -20.53 -71.95 -10.47
CA GLY A 1080 -21.48 -71.08 -9.77
C GLY A 1080 -21.05 -70.61 -8.37
N ALA A 1081 -19.89 -71.01 -7.86
CA ALA A 1081 -19.41 -70.58 -6.54
C ALA A 1081 -18.66 -69.24 -6.62
N THR A 1082 -19.42 -68.15 -6.67
CA THR A 1082 -18.92 -66.75 -6.73
C THR A 1082 -19.14 -65.93 -5.44
N SER A 1083 -19.56 -66.59 -4.36
CA SER A 1083 -19.69 -65.98 -3.03
C SER A 1083 -18.37 -66.08 -2.22
N ARG A 1084 -18.18 -65.18 -1.25
CA ARG A 1084 -17.17 -65.29 -0.18
C ARG A 1084 -17.34 -66.54 0.70
N THR A 1085 -18.46 -67.25 0.58
CA THR A 1085 -18.74 -68.52 1.25
C THR A 1085 -19.04 -69.64 0.27
N LEU A 1086 -18.58 -70.86 0.57
CA LEU A 1086 -18.88 -72.08 -0.17
C LEU A 1086 -19.47 -73.13 0.78
N VAL A 1087 -20.66 -73.63 0.47
CA VAL A 1087 -21.34 -74.69 1.23
C VAL A 1087 -21.15 -76.04 0.53
N VAL A 1088 -20.54 -77.01 1.21
CA VAL A 1088 -20.22 -78.34 0.67
C VAL A 1088 -21.05 -79.40 1.40
N ALA A 1089 -21.73 -80.28 0.66
CA ALA A 1089 -22.42 -81.44 1.23
C ALA A 1089 -21.43 -82.59 1.46
N VAL A 1090 -21.35 -83.09 2.70
CA VAL A 1090 -20.41 -84.15 3.10
C VAL A 1090 -20.95 -85.52 2.69
N THR A 1091 -20.44 -85.98 1.55
CA THR A 1091 -20.69 -87.29 0.94
C THR A 1091 -19.39 -88.09 0.86
N ARG A 1092 -19.47 -89.36 0.44
CA ARG A 1092 -18.26 -90.16 0.15
C ARG A 1092 -17.43 -89.57 -1.00
N ALA A 1093 -18.06 -88.86 -1.93
CA ALA A 1093 -17.38 -88.24 -3.08
C ALA A 1093 -16.64 -86.93 -2.75
N THR A 1094 -16.95 -86.33 -1.60
CA THR A 1094 -16.30 -85.11 -1.07
C THR A 1094 -15.31 -85.39 0.06
N ASP A 1095 -15.21 -86.65 0.51
CA ASP A 1095 -14.26 -87.03 1.56
C ASP A 1095 -12.82 -86.84 1.07
N GLY A 1096 -12.06 -86.06 1.83
CA GLY A 1096 -10.70 -85.65 1.51
C GLY A 1096 -10.55 -84.57 0.42
N VAL A 1097 -11.64 -84.10 -0.21
CA VAL A 1097 -11.56 -83.02 -1.22
C VAL A 1097 -11.10 -81.73 -0.57
N ARG A 1098 -10.18 -81.02 -1.24
CA ARG A 1098 -9.68 -79.71 -0.83
C ARG A 1098 -10.35 -78.59 -1.65
N TYR A 1099 -10.58 -77.44 -1.03
CA TYR A 1099 -11.19 -76.26 -1.65
C TYR A 1099 -10.35 -75.00 -1.38
N ARG A 1100 -10.23 -74.10 -2.36
CA ARG A 1100 -9.58 -72.78 -2.24
C ARG A 1100 -10.36 -71.71 -3.00
N ALA A 1101 -10.20 -70.45 -2.61
CA ALA A 1101 -10.77 -69.30 -3.32
C ALA A 1101 -9.70 -68.57 -4.14
N VAL A 1102 -10.08 -68.04 -5.30
CA VAL A 1102 -9.25 -67.16 -6.13
C VAL A 1102 -9.97 -65.83 -6.29
N PHE A 1103 -9.31 -64.74 -5.90
CA PHE A 1103 -9.82 -63.37 -5.97
C PHE A 1103 -9.18 -62.62 -7.13
N THR A 1104 -9.95 -61.86 -7.92
CA THR A 1104 -9.47 -61.20 -9.15
C THR A 1104 -10.09 -59.82 -9.35
N ASN A 1105 -9.27 -58.82 -9.73
CA ASN A 1105 -9.68 -57.50 -10.22
C ASN A 1105 -8.76 -57.04 -11.38
N ARG A 1106 -8.91 -55.80 -11.87
CA ARG A 1106 -8.11 -55.26 -13.00
C ARG A 1106 -6.60 -55.15 -12.76
N ALA A 1107 -6.13 -55.23 -11.50
CA ALA A 1107 -4.71 -55.26 -11.13
C ALA A 1107 -4.15 -56.68 -10.88
N GLY A 1108 -4.96 -57.73 -11.11
CA GLY A 1108 -4.51 -59.13 -11.07
C GLY A 1108 -5.31 -60.00 -10.09
N SER A 1109 -4.67 -61.07 -9.61
CA SER A 1109 -5.32 -62.09 -8.77
C SER A 1109 -4.50 -62.53 -7.56
N ALA A 1110 -5.18 -63.07 -6.55
CA ALA A 1110 -4.58 -63.76 -5.41
C ALA A 1110 -5.39 -65.01 -5.02
N THR A 1111 -4.72 -66.03 -4.47
CA THR A 1111 -5.32 -67.35 -4.19
C THR A 1111 -5.19 -67.70 -2.71
N SER A 1112 -6.25 -68.22 -2.11
CA SER A 1112 -6.27 -68.62 -0.69
C SER A 1112 -5.51 -69.94 -0.45
N ARG A 1113 -5.12 -70.16 0.80
CA ARG A 1113 -4.81 -71.51 1.30
C ARG A 1113 -6.02 -72.44 1.14
N ALA A 1114 -5.76 -73.75 1.13
CA ALA A 1114 -6.77 -74.78 0.87
C ALA A 1114 -7.34 -75.40 2.16
N ALA A 1115 -8.66 -75.64 2.17
CA ALA A 1115 -9.40 -76.32 3.24
C ALA A 1115 -9.85 -77.72 2.81
N LYS A 1116 -9.65 -78.73 3.66
CA LYS A 1116 -10.06 -80.13 3.42
C LYS A 1116 -11.43 -80.42 4.05
N VAL A 1117 -12.30 -81.14 3.33
CA VAL A 1117 -13.55 -81.70 3.87
C VAL A 1117 -13.34 -83.18 4.21
N THR A 1118 -13.84 -83.67 5.35
CA THR A 1118 -13.65 -85.07 5.81
C THR A 1118 -14.96 -85.72 6.28
N LEU A 1119 -15.18 -86.99 5.92
CA LEU A 1119 -16.36 -87.78 6.28
C LEU A 1119 -16.14 -88.66 7.52
N VAL A 1120 -17.06 -88.59 8.49
CA VAL A 1120 -17.01 -89.38 9.73
C VAL A 1120 -17.72 -90.75 9.58
N ARG A 1121 -17.16 -91.81 10.17
CA ARG A 1121 -17.71 -93.19 10.19
C ARG A 1121 -18.86 -93.35 11.20
N ALA A 1122 -19.82 -94.25 10.95
CA ALA A 1122 -21.02 -94.46 11.80
C ALA A 1122 -21.64 -95.86 11.71
N ALA A 1123 -22.20 -96.33 12.85
CA ALA A 1123 -22.97 -97.57 12.96
C ALA A 1123 -24.33 -97.50 12.22
N PRO A 1124 -25.02 -98.64 11.96
CA PRO A 1124 -26.24 -98.66 11.16
C PRO A 1124 -27.43 -98.10 11.95
N ARG A 1125 -28.14 -97.14 11.38
CA ARG A 1125 -29.39 -96.59 11.93
C ARG A 1125 -30.48 -96.60 10.87
N PHE A 1126 -31.60 -97.28 11.16
CA PHE A 1126 -32.79 -97.15 10.32
C PHE A 1126 -33.33 -95.71 10.41
N VAL A 1127 -33.52 -95.11 9.24
CA VAL A 1127 -34.19 -93.81 9.06
C VAL A 1127 -35.60 -93.96 8.50
N ASP A 1128 -35.93 -95.17 8.04
CA ASP A 1128 -37.25 -95.56 7.60
C ASP A 1128 -37.49 -97.04 7.95
N HIS A 1129 -38.73 -97.41 8.24
CA HIS A 1129 -39.12 -98.71 8.79
C HIS A 1129 -40.23 -99.35 7.95
N PRO A 1130 -40.40 -100.68 7.97
CA PRO A 1130 -41.49 -101.32 7.26
C PRO A 1130 -42.82 -101.10 7.99
N ASP A 1131 -43.81 -100.62 7.24
CA ASP A 1131 -45.16 -100.40 7.73
C ASP A 1131 -46.03 -101.65 7.65
N GLY A 1132 -46.98 -101.77 8.59
CA GLY A 1132 -48.03 -102.77 8.52
C GLY A 1132 -49.05 -102.45 7.44
N THR A 1133 -49.65 -103.49 6.84
CA THR A 1133 -50.53 -103.32 5.68
C THR A 1133 -51.63 -104.40 5.62
N THR A 1134 -52.74 -104.09 4.95
CA THR A 1134 -53.85 -105.01 4.71
C THR A 1134 -54.02 -105.22 3.21
N VAL A 1135 -54.06 -106.47 2.77
CA VAL A 1135 -54.05 -106.87 1.35
C VAL A 1135 -55.05 -108.00 1.12
N ARG A 1136 -55.54 -108.21 -0.11
CA ARG A 1136 -56.41 -109.36 -0.42
C ARG A 1136 -55.59 -110.63 -0.67
N ALA A 1137 -56.14 -111.78 -0.32
CA ALA A 1137 -55.50 -113.07 -0.62
C ALA A 1137 -55.20 -113.21 -2.13
N GLY A 1138 -54.00 -113.70 -2.46
CA GLY A 1138 -53.50 -113.86 -3.82
C GLY A 1138 -52.66 -112.69 -4.36
N GLN A 1139 -52.70 -111.50 -3.74
CA GLN A 1139 -51.92 -110.34 -4.21
C GLN A 1139 -50.48 -110.30 -3.67
N LYS A 1140 -49.57 -109.68 -4.42
CA LYS A 1140 -48.19 -109.39 -3.96
C LYS A 1140 -48.17 -108.14 -3.08
N VAL A 1141 -47.36 -108.17 -2.03
CA VAL A 1141 -47.12 -107.06 -1.10
C VAL A 1141 -45.62 -106.89 -0.86
N THR A 1142 -45.16 -105.65 -0.74
CA THR A 1142 -43.75 -105.31 -0.52
C THR A 1142 -43.58 -104.44 0.72
N LEU A 1143 -42.73 -104.89 1.64
CA LEU A 1143 -42.29 -104.14 2.82
C LEU A 1143 -40.92 -103.52 2.52
N SER A 1144 -40.69 -102.27 2.92
CA SER A 1144 -39.45 -101.52 2.66
C SER A 1144 -38.85 -100.94 3.95
N ALA A 1145 -37.54 -100.75 4.01
CA ALA A 1145 -36.87 -100.05 5.12
C ALA A 1145 -35.57 -99.38 4.64
N THR A 1146 -35.22 -98.21 5.19
CA THR A 1146 -34.02 -97.45 4.79
C THR A 1146 -33.05 -97.31 5.96
N VAL A 1147 -31.77 -97.62 5.74
CA VAL A 1147 -30.70 -97.56 6.75
C VAL A 1147 -29.56 -96.65 6.31
N LEU A 1148 -29.09 -95.79 7.22
CA LEU A 1148 -27.84 -95.04 7.07
C LEU A 1148 -26.73 -95.75 7.85
N ALA A 1149 -25.61 -96.03 7.19
CA ALA A 1149 -24.43 -96.67 7.77
C ALA A 1149 -23.15 -96.30 6.98
N TYR A 1150 -22.01 -96.17 7.67
CA TYR A 1150 -20.71 -96.13 7.02
C TYR A 1150 -19.60 -96.76 7.90
N PRO A 1151 -19.07 -97.95 7.57
CA PRO A 1151 -19.28 -98.75 6.36
C PRO A 1151 -20.72 -99.21 6.11
N ALA A 1152 -21.04 -99.68 4.90
CA ALA A 1152 -22.36 -100.19 4.56
C ALA A 1152 -22.77 -101.37 5.46
N ALA A 1153 -24.08 -101.57 5.64
CA ALA A 1153 -24.63 -102.57 6.55
C ALA A 1153 -25.32 -103.72 5.80
N THR A 1154 -25.10 -104.95 6.26
CA THR A 1154 -25.77 -106.17 5.77
C THR A 1154 -27.17 -106.27 6.40
N LEU A 1155 -28.17 -106.65 5.60
CA LEU A 1155 -29.57 -106.74 6.02
C LEU A 1155 -30.07 -108.19 6.06
N THR A 1156 -31.03 -108.49 6.95
CA THR A 1156 -31.72 -109.80 6.99
C THR A 1156 -33.15 -109.65 7.52
N TRP A 1157 -34.13 -110.14 6.78
CA TRP A 1157 -35.55 -110.11 7.18
C TRP A 1157 -35.97 -111.32 8.02
N TYR A 1158 -36.92 -111.10 8.91
CA TYR A 1158 -37.51 -112.09 9.80
C TYR A 1158 -39.03 -112.01 9.76
N VAL A 1159 -39.69 -113.16 9.84
CA VAL A 1159 -41.14 -113.34 9.92
C VAL A 1159 -41.54 -114.02 11.24
N LYS A 1160 -42.69 -113.62 11.77
CA LYS A 1160 -43.38 -114.27 12.87
C LYS A 1160 -44.78 -114.64 12.38
N ALA A 1161 -45.04 -115.95 12.28
CA ALA A 1161 -46.30 -116.47 11.75
C ALA A 1161 -47.48 -116.16 12.69
N PRO A 1162 -48.74 -116.12 12.18
CA PRO A 1162 -49.92 -115.85 13.01
C PRO A 1162 -50.00 -116.82 14.21
N GLY A 1163 -50.30 -116.30 15.40
CA GLY A 1163 -50.39 -117.08 16.63
C GLY A 1163 -49.05 -117.63 17.18
N SER A 1164 -47.94 -117.54 16.45
CA SER A 1164 -46.63 -117.97 16.95
C SER A 1164 -46.04 -116.94 17.92
N SER A 1165 -45.19 -117.38 18.85
CA SER A 1165 -44.39 -116.50 19.71
C SER A 1165 -43.01 -116.15 19.11
N SER A 1166 -42.48 -117.00 18.23
CA SER A 1166 -41.09 -116.96 17.74
C SER A 1166 -40.91 -116.27 16.38
N TRP A 1167 -39.72 -115.72 16.14
CA TRP A 1167 -39.30 -115.12 14.88
C TRP A 1167 -38.37 -116.07 14.12
N LYS A 1168 -38.58 -116.25 12.82
CA LYS A 1168 -37.74 -117.04 11.92
C LYS A 1168 -37.21 -116.16 10.80
N ALA A 1169 -35.97 -116.38 10.36
CA ALA A 1169 -35.43 -115.65 9.21
C ALA A 1169 -36.23 -115.99 7.94
N VAL A 1170 -36.44 -115.01 7.08
CA VAL A 1170 -36.99 -115.23 5.72
C VAL A 1170 -35.80 -115.54 4.81
N PRO A 1171 -35.64 -116.79 4.31
CA PRO A 1171 -34.46 -117.15 3.53
C PRO A 1171 -34.29 -116.30 2.28
N GLY A 1172 -33.06 -115.91 1.97
CA GLY A 1172 -32.73 -115.08 0.80
C GLY A 1172 -33.12 -113.60 0.89
N ALA A 1173 -33.89 -113.17 1.89
CA ALA A 1173 -34.31 -111.79 2.03
C ALA A 1173 -33.24 -110.91 2.73
N THR A 1174 -32.33 -110.36 1.93
CA THR A 1174 -31.19 -109.52 2.39
C THR A 1174 -31.18 -108.11 1.80
N GLY A 1175 -32.22 -107.71 1.06
CA GLY A 1175 -32.37 -106.34 0.54
C GLY A 1175 -33.06 -105.38 1.52
N THR A 1176 -33.11 -104.10 1.18
CA THR A 1176 -33.96 -103.08 1.85
C THR A 1176 -35.46 -103.29 1.60
N ARG A 1177 -35.83 -104.26 0.75
CA ARG A 1177 -37.22 -104.62 0.43
C ARG A 1177 -37.43 -106.12 0.55
N LEU A 1178 -38.60 -106.50 1.06
CA LEU A 1178 -39.11 -107.87 1.10
C LEU A 1178 -40.45 -107.91 0.37
N THR A 1179 -40.54 -108.70 -0.71
CA THR A 1179 -41.78 -108.90 -1.46
C THR A 1179 -42.28 -110.33 -1.28
N LEU A 1180 -43.57 -110.50 -1.03
CA LEU A 1180 -44.22 -111.80 -0.79
C LEU A 1180 -45.65 -111.81 -1.36
N VAL A 1181 -46.21 -113.00 -1.58
CA VAL A 1181 -47.63 -113.16 -1.97
C VAL A 1181 -48.45 -113.43 -0.71
N ALA A 1182 -49.52 -112.66 -0.51
CA ALA A 1182 -50.38 -112.81 0.65
C ALA A 1182 -51.33 -114.01 0.49
N SER A 1183 -51.29 -114.95 1.43
CA SER A 1183 -52.25 -116.04 1.57
C SER A 1183 -53.05 -115.86 2.86
N ARG A 1184 -54.26 -116.43 2.96
CA ARG A 1184 -55.05 -116.36 4.22
C ARG A 1184 -54.33 -117.00 5.41
N SER A 1185 -53.40 -117.93 5.18
CA SER A 1185 -52.51 -118.49 6.22
C SER A 1185 -51.47 -117.51 6.78
N LEU A 1186 -51.34 -116.30 6.21
CA LEU A 1186 -50.46 -115.23 6.68
C LEU A 1186 -51.23 -114.05 7.31
N ASP A 1187 -52.57 -114.14 7.46
CA ASP A 1187 -53.32 -113.10 8.16
C ASP A 1187 -52.90 -113.01 9.64
N GLY A 1188 -52.37 -111.86 10.05
CA GLY A 1188 -51.78 -111.66 11.39
C GLY A 1188 -50.28 -111.92 11.48
N ALA A 1189 -49.58 -112.22 10.38
CA ALA A 1189 -48.13 -112.39 10.38
C ALA A 1189 -47.39 -111.06 10.59
N GLN A 1190 -46.24 -111.08 11.26
CA GLN A 1190 -45.39 -109.88 11.44
C GLN A 1190 -44.02 -110.03 10.77
N TYR A 1191 -43.45 -108.93 10.29
CA TYR A 1191 -42.16 -108.89 9.57
C TYR A 1191 -41.26 -107.75 10.07
N LYS A 1192 -39.95 -107.99 10.21
CA LYS A 1192 -38.95 -106.95 10.53
C LYS A 1192 -37.57 -107.28 9.94
N VAL A 1193 -36.68 -106.29 9.86
CA VAL A 1193 -35.33 -106.43 9.31
C VAL A 1193 -34.26 -105.98 10.31
N VAL A 1194 -33.11 -106.65 10.34
CA VAL A 1194 -31.90 -106.22 11.08
C VAL A 1194 -30.85 -105.71 10.09
N ALA A 1195 -30.14 -104.63 10.45
CA ALA A 1195 -28.98 -104.11 9.75
C ALA A 1195 -27.73 -104.26 10.62
N ARG A 1196 -26.59 -104.71 10.07
CA ARG A 1196 -25.32 -104.90 10.81
C ARG A 1196 -24.11 -104.39 10.02
N ASN A 1197 -23.19 -103.66 10.66
CA ASN A 1197 -21.85 -103.36 10.13
C ASN A 1197 -20.80 -103.55 11.24
N ALA A 1198 -19.52 -103.27 10.93
CA ALA A 1198 -18.41 -103.41 11.88
C ALA A 1198 -18.48 -102.53 13.15
N LEU A 1199 -19.39 -101.55 13.19
CA LEU A 1199 -19.60 -100.64 14.32
C LEU A 1199 -20.88 -100.95 15.11
N GLY A 1200 -21.69 -101.94 14.72
CA GLY A 1200 -22.86 -102.38 15.48
C GLY A 1200 -24.04 -102.89 14.64
N SER A 1201 -25.19 -103.08 15.29
CA SER A 1201 -26.42 -103.56 14.67
C SER A 1201 -27.68 -102.85 15.17
N ALA A 1202 -28.63 -102.60 14.27
CA ALA A 1202 -29.95 -102.05 14.58
C ALA A 1202 -31.06 -102.93 13.99
N TRP A 1203 -32.25 -102.90 14.62
CA TRP A 1203 -33.47 -103.54 14.11
C TRP A 1203 -34.48 -102.50 13.64
N SER A 1204 -35.28 -102.83 12.63
CA SER A 1204 -36.48 -102.07 12.29
C SER A 1204 -37.62 -102.34 13.27
N LYS A 1205 -38.62 -101.45 13.27
CA LYS A 1205 -39.96 -101.79 13.79
C LYS A 1205 -40.55 -102.97 13.00
N ALA A 1206 -41.55 -103.63 13.59
CA ALA A 1206 -42.24 -104.77 12.98
C ALA A 1206 -43.53 -104.34 12.26
N ALA A 1207 -43.62 -104.68 10.97
CA ALA A 1207 -44.82 -104.55 10.16
C ALA A 1207 -45.79 -105.70 10.43
N LEU A 1208 -47.07 -105.42 10.65
CA LEU A 1208 -48.14 -106.43 10.71
C LEU A 1208 -48.79 -106.57 9.32
N LEU A 1209 -48.90 -107.79 8.81
CA LEU A 1209 -49.64 -108.12 7.60
C LEU A 1209 -51.04 -108.63 7.98
N ARG A 1210 -52.08 -108.05 7.37
CA ARG A 1210 -53.46 -108.56 7.43
C ARG A 1210 -53.93 -108.99 6.04
N VAL A 1211 -54.67 -110.09 5.94
CA VAL A 1211 -55.10 -110.67 4.67
C VAL A 1211 -56.61 -110.91 4.67
N ARG A 1212 -57.33 -110.24 3.76
CA ARG A 1212 -58.79 -110.37 3.57
C ARG A 1212 -59.13 -111.30 2.40
#